data_AF-A0A800JAA5-F1
#
_entry.id   AF-A0A800JAA5-F1
#
_cell.length_a   1.000
_cell.length_b   1.000
_cell.length_c   1.000
_cell.angle_alpha   90.00
_cell.angle_beta   90.00
_cell.angle_gamma   90.00
#
_symmetry.space_group_name_H-M   'P 1'
#
loop_
_entity.id
_entity.type
_entity.pdbx_description
1 polymer ?
#
loop_
_entity_poly.entity_id
_entity_poly.type
_entity_poly.pdbx_seq_one_letter_code
_entity_poly.pdbx_strand_id
1 'polypeptide(L)'
;GILWTAGIIGLIGDELNLVTMACAPIIVCVGSAYVIKFLNQYQIESLQIREAKKSGVPQPTIPEVVYATLSSVTVPVTVTAITTVAGFIALVVSPIPAVQQLGLYSSVGIIFINLFTLTLAPALLHFFHLPDLVPTENQSGLLDRFFQVIVEWLRLYSKRLIWIWMIVASIMALGMLQLSINSSSKSFPEESQLVKDLQLIEDELSGTDTLRLLFRAGNDIENQQDSYNPLKTAKTIFGLKELQDWLFQVKDVTEIGNIEGLRIDKMHSPVDVLEHYRMGLDKLSDKEVVQFFDKTAENGPKFLSDAEDVMQVTLRMRSSGSTAFLSLRDLLIQKVPQLLPHLKFSYTGGSVLSSESANNIAQGQINSVFLALVIVFVILSMLFLSWKMGVIALFPNVITILIFFGSLGWMNIPIGVTISVIAAIALGIGVDDTIHFLSHYNENANKLRNKRKASLKTLPIVARPMLFSTIALSAGFILFSLSEMESQVLFGTFTAFTLLVCLAIDMTYLPSIVMETGLITVWDYVGLKFDEQFIEEIDLFQNMTVREAKIASLMAYTEDLEKGTLLFTQGEIGDEMYVVLSGSISIFLDKNGKRTDLVRLEKGNTFGEMGLFRKAERSASAEAAEKTRLLVVNRDCLEPLKKRNPKIAAKLFLNLANRLQSSLKETDERLLTQKEFDLTSLEAKLNANENIEQTEVSIEPAEFWEKLGKKWRRIIMSYCESHSIMSGKKITNIKAKKGDYFFITSGEVEIESTVSAKSETFSVGYCWTRKDFDFIGEFSLCTGNADSAARAITRKDSTLLQFTEAEL
;
A
#
# COMPACT_ATOMS: atom_id res chain seq x y z
N GLY A 1 28.29 -11.12 1.56
CA GLY A 1 27.25 -12.01 2.11
C GLY A 1 27.88 -13.23 2.76
N ILE A 2 28.13 -14.29 1.98
CA ILE A 2 28.48 -15.63 2.50
C ILE A 2 29.63 -15.63 3.50
N LEU A 3 30.78 -15.05 3.14
CA LEU A 3 31.98 -15.07 3.99
C LEU A 3 31.70 -14.47 5.38
N TRP A 4 30.93 -13.39 5.45
CA TRP A 4 30.55 -12.76 6.70
C TRP A 4 29.55 -13.61 7.50
N THR A 5 28.61 -14.25 6.80
CA THR A 5 27.65 -15.16 7.46
C THR A 5 28.35 -16.39 8.02
N ALA A 6 29.22 -17.03 7.22
CA ALA A 6 30.03 -18.16 7.64
C ALA A 6 30.99 -17.81 8.79
N GLY A 7 31.60 -16.61 8.74
CA GLY A 7 32.42 -16.10 9.83
C GLY A 7 31.64 -15.94 11.14
N ILE A 8 30.41 -15.44 11.08
CA ILE A 8 29.54 -15.30 12.26
C ILE A 8 29.10 -16.67 12.81
N ILE A 9 28.71 -17.60 11.93
CA ILE A 9 28.38 -18.98 12.34
C ILE A 9 29.58 -19.61 13.07
N GLY A 10 30.79 -19.47 12.51
CA GLY A 10 32.01 -19.97 13.13
C GLY A 10 32.38 -19.29 14.45
N LEU A 11 32.09 -17.99 14.61
CA LEU A 11 32.31 -17.27 15.87
C LEU A 11 31.35 -17.69 16.98
N ILE A 12 30.11 -18.02 16.63
CA ILE A 12 29.10 -18.52 17.57
C ILE A 12 29.40 -19.98 17.99
N GLY A 13 30.06 -20.74 17.11
CA GLY A 13 30.36 -22.16 17.33
C GLY A 13 29.20 -23.09 16.92
N ASP A 14 28.29 -22.60 16.08
CA ASP A 14 27.15 -23.39 15.59
C ASP A 14 27.57 -24.31 14.42
N GLU A 15 26.95 -25.49 14.35
CA GLU A 15 27.19 -26.47 13.29
C GLU A 15 26.20 -26.30 12.12
N LEU A 16 26.69 -26.55 10.90
CA LEU A 16 25.84 -26.59 9.71
C LEU A 16 25.02 -27.89 9.69
N ASN A 17 23.70 -27.75 9.61
CA ASN A 17 22.75 -28.82 9.39
C ASN A 17 22.13 -28.76 7.97
N LEU A 18 21.36 -29.79 7.60
CA LEU A 18 20.74 -29.97 6.29
C LEU A 18 19.91 -28.75 5.83
N VAL A 19 19.24 -28.07 6.77
CA VAL A 19 18.39 -26.91 6.48
C VAL A 19 19.26 -25.66 6.33
N THR A 20 20.21 -25.43 7.25
CA THR A 20 21.11 -24.27 7.22
C THR A 20 22.09 -24.27 6.03
N MET A 21 22.35 -25.43 5.42
CA MET A 21 23.10 -25.49 4.16
C MET A 21 22.44 -24.68 3.03
N ALA A 22 21.11 -24.48 3.08
CA ALA A 22 20.42 -23.63 2.12
C ALA A 22 20.74 -22.13 2.26
N CYS A 23 21.32 -21.67 3.37
CA CYS A 23 21.72 -20.27 3.57
C CYS A 23 22.65 -19.76 2.45
N ALA A 24 23.68 -20.54 2.11
CA ALA A 24 24.68 -20.12 1.13
C ALA A 24 24.06 -19.80 -0.24
N PRO A 25 23.30 -20.71 -0.89
CA PRO A 25 22.66 -20.41 -2.16
C PRO A 25 21.62 -19.30 -2.06
N ILE A 26 20.84 -19.21 -0.97
CA ILE A 26 19.90 -18.09 -0.74
C ILE A 26 20.66 -16.76 -0.80
N ILE A 27 21.75 -16.64 -0.04
CA ILE A 27 22.58 -15.42 0.04
C ILE A 27 23.21 -15.09 -1.32
N VAL A 28 23.70 -16.09 -2.07
CA VAL A 28 24.25 -15.86 -3.43
C VAL A 28 23.18 -15.31 -4.36
N CYS A 29 22.02 -15.94 -4.37
CA CYS A 29 20.97 -15.61 -5.33
C CYS A 29 20.33 -14.25 -5.02
N VAL A 30 19.98 -13.99 -3.76
CA VAL A 30 19.45 -12.69 -3.33
C VAL A 30 20.49 -11.58 -3.52
N GLY A 31 21.77 -11.86 -3.22
CA GLY A 31 22.86 -10.91 -3.45
C GLY A 31 23.04 -10.54 -4.92
N SER A 32 22.98 -11.55 -5.79
CA SER A 32 23.05 -11.34 -7.23
C SER A 32 21.87 -10.50 -7.74
N ALA A 33 20.65 -10.76 -7.24
CA ALA A 33 19.45 -9.99 -7.60
C ALA A 33 19.59 -8.49 -7.25
N TYR A 34 20.10 -8.17 -6.07
CA TYR A 34 20.28 -6.76 -5.64
C TYR A 34 21.31 -6.03 -6.49
N VAL A 35 22.41 -6.69 -6.83
CA VAL A 35 23.44 -6.12 -7.71
C VAL A 35 22.90 -5.95 -9.13
N ILE A 36 22.13 -6.91 -9.66
CA ILE A 36 21.47 -6.79 -10.98
C ILE A 36 20.54 -5.57 -11.01
N LYS A 37 19.71 -5.39 -9.98
CA LYS A 37 18.79 -4.24 -9.86
C LYS A 37 19.56 -2.92 -9.79
N PHE A 38 20.62 -2.86 -8.97
CA PHE A 38 21.48 -1.68 -8.87
C PHE A 38 22.17 -1.33 -10.20
N LEU A 39 22.80 -2.31 -10.86
CA LEU A 39 23.50 -2.10 -12.13
C LEU A 39 22.54 -1.70 -13.25
N ASN A 40 21.32 -2.25 -13.27
CA ASN A 40 20.32 -1.84 -14.24
C ASN A 40 19.88 -0.39 -14.01
N GLN A 41 19.66 0.05 -12.77
CA GLN A 41 19.34 1.45 -12.52
C GLN A 41 20.51 2.36 -12.89
N TYR A 42 21.75 1.97 -12.58
CA TYR A 42 22.94 2.70 -13.02
C TYR A 42 22.95 2.93 -14.53
N GLN A 43 22.63 1.89 -15.30
CA GLN A 43 22.51 1.97 -16.75
C GLN A 43 21.39 2.92 -17.20
N ILE A 44 20.22 2.87 -16.56
CA ILE A 44 19.09 3.76 -16.87
C ILE A 44 19.45 5.23 -16.60
N GLU A 45 20.01 5.54 -15.42
CA GLU A 45 20.44 6.89 -15.05
C GLU A 45 21.53 7.40 -16.01
N SER A 46 22.46 6.52 -16.41
CA SER A 46 23.51 6.87 -17.37
C SER A 46 22.94 7.33 -18.72
N LEU A 47 21.86 6.68 -19.20
CA LEU A 47 21.18 7.03 -20.44
C LEU A 47 20.37 8.32 -20.28
N GLN A 48 19.61 8.47 -19.20
CA GLN A 48 18.80 9.68 -18.96
C GLN A 48 19.65 10.93 -18.84
N ILE A 49 20.80 10.85 -18.15
CA ILE A 49 21.72 11.99 -18.01
C ILE A 49 22.36 12.31 -19.38
N ARG A 50 22.65 11.30 -20.21
CA ARG A 50 23.14 11.51 -21.60
C ARG A 50 22.10 12.19 -22.48
N GLU A 51 20.85 11.76 -22.43
CA GLU A 51 19.76 12.36 -23.20
C GLU A 51 19.47 13.81 -22.77
N ALA A 52 19.52 14.08 -21.46
CA ALA A 52 19.33 15.43 -20.92
C ALA A 52 20.49 16.38 -21.32
N LYS A 53 21.72 15.87 -21.38
CA LYS A 53 22.90 16.61 -21.86
C LYS A 53 22.94 16.58 -23.39
N LYS A 54 22.15 17.45 -24.06
CA LYS A 54 22.18 17.66 -25.53
C LYS A 54 23.61 17.78 -26.08
N SER A 55 23.79 17.36 -27.34
CA SER A 55 25.03 17.35 -28.12
C SER A 55 25.91 18.60 -27.88
N GLY A 56 27.01 18.43 -27.16
CA GLY A 56 28.01 19.48 -26.90
C GLY A 56 28.52 19.57 -25.46
N VAL A 57 27.88 18.89 -24.50
CA VAL A 57 28.29 18.87 -23.07
C VAL A 57 29.16 17.61 -22.79
N PRO A 58 30.17 17.68 -21.90
CA PRO A 58 30.98 16.51 -21.55
C PRO A 58 30.13 15.31 -21.09
N GLN A 59 30.58 14.11 -21.46
CA GLN A 59 29.94 12.84 -21.07
C GLN A 59 29.69 12.80 -19.55
N PRO A 60 28.61 12.13 -19.10
CA PRO A 60 28.33 12.02 -17.68
C PRO A 60 29.53 11.42 -16.95
N THR A 61 29.94 12.05 -15.86
CA THR A 61 31.02 11.52 -15.04
C THR A 61 30.47 10.35 -14.20
N ILE A 62 31.29 9.32 -13.95
CA ILE A 62 30.89 8.18 -13.10
C ILE A 62 30.31 8.64 -11.75
N PRO A 63 30.90 9.62 -11.02
CA PRO A 63 30.31 10.12 -9.78
C PRO A 63 28.89 10.69 -9.92
N GLU A 64 28.59 11.39 -11.03
CA GLU A 64 27.25 11.95 -11.28
C GLU A 64 26.21 10.83 -11.43
N VAL A 65 26.54 9.80 -12.23
CA VAL A 65 25.64 8.67 -12.46
C VAL A 65 25.47 7.84 -11.19
N VAL A 66 26.56 7.59 -10.45
CA VAL A 66 26.52 6.87 -9.17
C VAL A 66 25.64 7.62 -8.15
N TYR A 67 25.77 8.94 -8.04
CA TYR A 67 24.95 9.73 -7.13
C TYR A 67 23.46 9.68 -7.51
N ALA A 68 23.13 9.83 -8.80
CA ALA A 68 21.76 9.69 -9.29
C ALA A 68 21.20 8.30 -8.97
N THR A 69 21.97 7.25 -9.25
CA THR A 69 21.61 5.85 -8.96
C THR A 69 21.38 5.63 -7.47
N LEU A 70 22.27 6.10 -6.60
CA LEU A 70 22.10 5.97 -5.16
C LEU A 70 20.83 6.70 -4.69
N SER A 71 20.56 7.88 -5.22
CA SER A 71 19.37 8.64 -4.85
C SER A 71 18.05 7.95 -5.24
N SER A 72 18.03 7.20 -6.35
CA SER A 72 16.83 6.47 -6.81
C SER A 72 16.70 5.06 -6.22
N VAL A 73 17.82 4.36 -5.98
CA VAL A 73 17.82 2.94 -5.55
C VAL A 73 17.83 2.74 -4.04
N THR A 74 18.38 3.68 -3.26
CA THR A 74 18.63 3.46 -1.82
C THR A 74 17.35 3.13 -1.06
N VAL A 75 16.27 3.87 -1.27
CA VAL A 75 15.00 3.63 -0.56
C VAL A 75 14.37 2.30 -1.00
N PRO A 76 14.12 2.03 -2.29
CA PRO A 76 13.57 0.75 -2.72
C PRO A 76 14.39 -0.45 -2.25
N VAL A 77 15.72 -0.46 -2.47
CA VAL A 77 16.58 -1.61 -2.15
C VAL A 77 16.74 -1.83 -0.64
N THR A 78 16.79 -0.76 0.16
CA THR A 78 16.84 -0.92 1.62
C THR A 78 15.52 -1.48 2.14
N VAL A 79 14.39 -1.02 1.60
CA VAL A 79 13.08 -1.53 2.01
C VAL A 79 12.90 -2.98 1.60
N THR A 80 13.35 -3.36 0.40
CA THR A 80 13.29 -4.76 -0.05
C THR A 80 14.16 -5.63 0.83
N ALA A 81 15.37 -5.19 1.20
CA ALA A 81 16.22 -5.85 2.18
C ALA A 81 15.54 -6.04 3.54
N ILE A 82 14.88 -4.99 4.05
CA ILE A 82 14.12 -5.07 5.30
C ILE A 82 12.97 -6.07 5.18
N THR A 83 12.21 -6.07 4.09
CA THR A 83 11.12 -7.03 3.89
C THR A 83 11.60 -8.47 3.77
N THR A 84 12.71 -8.70 3.05
CA THR A 84 13.29 -10.04 2.93
C THR A 84 13.80 -10.53 4.28
N VAL A 85 14.53 -9.69 5.02
CA VAL A 85 14.95 -9.98 6.40
C VAL A 85 13.75 -10.28 7.30
N ALA A 86 12.69 -9.48 7.21
CA ALA A 86 11.49 -9.67 8.02
C ALA A 86 10.77 -11.00 7.70
N GLY A 87 10.74 -11.40 6.41
CA GLY A 87 10.26 -12.71 5.98
C GLY A 87 11.08 -13.87 6.54
N PHE A 88 12.41 -13.75 6.57
CA PHE A 88 13.29 -14.76 7.18
C PHE A 88 13.23 -14.78 8.70
N ILE A 89 13.09 -13.62 9.36
CA ILE A 89 12.93 -13.54 10.82
C ILE A 89 11.62 -14.22 11.28
N ALA A 90 10.57 -14.22 10.46
CA ALA A 90 9.33 -14.93 10.78
C ALA A 90 9.55 -16.45 10.99
N LEU A 91 10.62 -17.03 10.43
CA LEU A 91 11.00 -18.43 10.65
C LEU A 91 11.52 -18.71 12.07
N VAL A 92 11.96 -17.70 12.81
CA VAL A 92 12.44 -17.84 14.20
C VAL A 92 11.30 -18.27 15.15
N VAL A 93 10.05 -18.06 14.77
CA VAL A 93 8.88 -18.53 15.53
C VAL A 93 8.64 -20.04 15.38
N SER A 94 9.30 -20.69 14.41
CA SER A 94 9.23 -22.14 14.24
C SER A 94 9.77 -22.86 15.49
N PRO A 95 9.14 -23.95 15.95
CA PRO A 95 9.66 -24.75 17.08
C PRO A 95 10.95 -25.53 16.74
N ILE A 96 11.42 -25.49 15.49
CA ILE A 96 12.56 -26.29 15.01
C ILE A 96 13.82 -25.44 14.99
N PRO A 97 14.86 -25.79 15.78
CA PRO A 97 16.10 -25.01 15.83
C PRO A 97 16.75 -24.80 14.46
N ALA A 98 16.76 -25.82 13.59
CA ALA A 98 17.34 -25.72 12.25
C ALA A 98 16.65 -24.66 11.37
N VAL A 99 15.34 -24.49 11.50
CA VAL A 99 14.56 -23.48 10.76
C VAL A 99 14.79 -22.09 11.35
N GLN A 100 14.88 -21.98 12.68
CA GLN A 100 15.23 -20.73 13.36
C GLN A 100 16.62 -20.22 12.94
N GLN A 101 17.61 -21.12 12.96
CA GLN A 101 18.98 -20.83 12.53
C GLN A 101 19.04 -20.40 11.07
N LEU A 102 18.34 -21.09 10.16
CA LEU A 102 18.25 -20.69 8.76
C LEU A 102 17.71 -19.25 8.62
N GLY A 103 16.63 -18.93 9.33
CA GLY A 103 16.05 -17.59 9.34
C GLY A 103 17.04 -16.52 9.84
N LEU A 104 17.72 -16.79 10.95
CA LEU A 104 18.70 -15.88 11.54
C LEU A 104 19.91 -15.66 10.62
N TYR A 105 20.52 -16.74 10.13
CA TYR A 105 21.72 -16.68 9.29
C TYR A 105 21.45 -16.06 7.92
N SER A 106 20.31 -16.38 7.31
CA SER A 106 19.90 -15.74 6.06
C SER A 106 19.70 -14.24 6.26
N SER A 107 19.07 -13.83 7.36
CA SER A 107 18.84 -12.41 7.69
C SER A 107 20.15 -11.64 7.83
N VAL A 108 21.12 -12.18 8.58
CA VAL A 108 22.46 -11.61 8.71
C VAL A 108 23.13 -11.46 7.33
N GLY A 109 23.06 -12.51 6.51
CA GLY A 109 23.61 -12.49 5.15
C GLY A 109 23.01 -11.40 4.27
N ILE A 110 21.68 -11.21 4.32
CA ILE A 110 20.94 -10.20 3.55
C ILE A 110 21.28 -8.79 4.02
N ILE A 111 21.43 -8.56 5.33
CA ILE A 111 21.87 -7.25 5.87
C ILE A 111 23.23 -6.86 5.29
N PHE A 112 24.19 -7.79 5.29
CA PHE A 112 25.50 -7.54 4.70
C PHE A 112 25.44 -7.37 3.18
N ILE A 113 24.58 -8.12 2.49
CA ILE A 113 24.36 -7.93 1.05
C ILE A 113 23.86 -6.52 0.78
N ASN A 114 22.82 -6.05 1.49
CA ASN A 114 22.29 -4.71 1.30
C ASN A 114 23.37 -3.64 1.54
N LEU A 115 24.13 -3.78 2.64
CA LEU A 115 25.26 -2.91 2.94
C LEU A 115 26.27 -2.87 1.78
N PHE A 116 26.67 -4.02 1.25
CA PHE A 116 27.65 -4.09 0.15
C PHE A 116 27.08 -3.62 -1.18
N THR A 117 25.80 -3.85 -1.47
CA THR A 117 25.16 -3.31 -2.68
C THR A 117 25.14 -1.78 -2.66
N LEU A 118 24.92 -1.15 -1.50
CA LEU A 118 24.87 0.32 -1.39
C LEU A 118 26.23 0.99 -1.17
N THR A 119 27.29 0.23 -0.85
CA THR A 119 28.62 0.78 -0.58
C THR A 119 29.68 0.25 -1.54
N LEU A 120 29.86 -1.08 -1.56
CA LEU A 120 30.89 -1.74 -2.35
C LEU A 120 30.58 -1.70 -3.85
N ALA A 121 29.34 -1.95 -4.28
CA ALA A 121 29.01 -1.92 -5.71
C ALA A 121 29.27 -0.53 -6.35
N PRO A 122 28.80 0.60 -5.78
CA PRO A 122 29.19 1.94 -6.25
C PRO A 122 30.70 2.17 -6.27
N ALA A 123 31.42 1.75 -5.23
CA ALA A 123 32.87 1.91 -5.15
C ALA A 123 33.59 1.14 -6.26
N LEU A 124 33.13 -0.08 -6.57
CA LEU A 124 33.70 -0.90 -7.64
C LEU A 124 33.47 -0.30 -9.03
N LEU A 125 32.37 0.43 -9.26
CA LEU A 125 32.11 1.12 -10.54
C LEU A 125 33.14 2.21 -10.85
N HIS A 126 33.85 2.75 -9.85
CA HIS A 126 34.96 3.66 -10.11
C HIS A 126 36.19 2.96 -10.71
N PHE A 127 36.34 1.65 -10.47
CA PHE A 127 37.45 0.85 -10.98
C PHE A 127 37.07 0.10 -12.26
N PHE A 128 35.83 -0.38 -12.34
CA PHE A 128 35.32 -1.13 -13.48
C PHE A 128 34.41 -0.24 -14.33
N HIS A 129 34.89 0.11 -15.53
CA HIS A 129 34.06 0.77 -16.52
C HIS A 129 33.08 -0.25 -17.10
N LEU A 130 31.78 -0.08 -16.81
CA LEU A 130 30.76 -0.82 -17.55
C LEU A 130 30.70 -0.33 -19.00
N PRO A 131 30.51 -1.24 -19.97
CA PRO A 131 30.28 -0.85 -21.35
C PRO A 131 29.01 -0.01 -21.44
N ASP A 132 29.10 1.08 -22.18
CA ASP A 132 27.97 1.95 -22.45
C ASP A 132 26.88 1.17 -23.20
N LEU A 133 25.64 1.24 -22.69
CA LEU A 133 24.49 0.84 -23.49
C LEU A 133 24.33 1.85 -24.62
N VAL A 134 24.47 1.40 -25.86
CA VAL A 134 24.11 2.22 -27.03
C VAL A 134 22.59 2.37 -27.02
N PRO A 135 22.04 3.61 -27.04
CA PRO A 135 20.60 3.81 -27.21
C PRO A 135 20.22 3.21 -28.56
N THR A 136 19.63 2.02 -28.52
CA THR A 136 19.25 1.32 -29.74
C THR A 136 17.89 1.89 -30.13
N GLU A 137 17.88 2.82 -31.09
CA GLU A 137 16.66 3.42 -31.67
C GLU A 137 15.70 2.38 -32.29
N ASN A 138 16.11 1.11 -32.41
CA ASN A 138 15.29 0.00 -32.88
C ASN A 138 15.60 -1.29 -32.10
N GLN A 139 15.05 -1.48 -30.91
CA GLN A 139 15.06 -2.78 -30.25
C GLN A 139 13.89 -3.65 -30.75
N SER A 140 14.18 -4.46 -31.78
CA SER A 140 13.30 -5.55 -32.24
C SER A 140 13.80 -6.91 -31.75
N GLY A 141 14.16 -6.99 -30.46
CA GLY A 141 14.57 -8.24 -29.82
C GLY A 141 13.38 -9.16 -29.49
N LEU A 142 13.64 -10.45 -29.31
CA LEU A 142 12.62 -11.42 -28.86
C LEU A 142 12.04 -11.05 -27.49
N LEU A 143 12.86 -10.53 -26.58
CA LEU A 143 12.44 -10.07 -25.25
C LEU A 143 11.52 -8.85 -25.32
N ASP A 144 11.81 -7.89 -26.20
CA ASP A 144 10.96 -6.70 -26.34
C ASP A 144 9.61 -7.06 -26.94
N ARG A 145 9.58 -8.00 -27.91
CA ARG A 145 8.32 -8.58 -28.42
C ARG A 145 7.56 -9.30 -27.31
N PHE A 146 8.23 -10.07 -26.46
CA PHE A 146 7.60 -10.73 -25.32
C PHE A 146 6.96 -9.72 -24.34
N PHE A 147 7.69 -8.67 -23.95
CA PHE A 147 7.13 -7.62 -23.09
C PHE A 147 5.99 -6.85 -23.77
N GLN A 148 6.10 -6.57 -25.07
CA GLN A 148 5.02 -5.95 -25.84
C GLN A 148 3.74 -6.81 -25.84
N VAL A 149 3.85 -8.12 -26.00
CA VAL A 149 2.71 -9.05 -25.91
C VAL A 149 2.04 -8.97 -24.53
N ILE A 150 2.83 -8.96 -23.45
CA ILE A 150 2.29 -8.82 -22.09
C ILE A 150 1.59 -7.48 -21.90
N VAL A 151 2.20 -6.39 -22.37
CA VAL A 151 1.61 -5.03 -22.33
C VAL A 151 0.30 -4.97 -23.13
N GLU A 152 0.23 -5.59 -24.30
CA GLU A 152 -0.98 -5.67 -25.11
C GLU A 152 -2.08 -6.49 -24.44
N TRP A 153 -1.73 -7.63 -23.83
CA TRP A 153 -2.66 -8.44 -23.04
C TRP A 153 -3.21 -7.64 -21.86
N LEU A 154 -2.36 -6.92 -21.13
CA LEU A 154 -2.80 -6.04 -20.05
C LEU A 154 -3.73 -4.92 -20.56
N ARG A 155 -3.42 -4.33 -21.72
CA ARG A 155 -4.22 -3.27 -22.34
C ARG A 155 -5.62 -3.78 -22.75
N LEU A 156 -5.71 -4.98 -23.29
CA LEU A 156 -6.97 -5.54 -23.83
C LEU A 156 -7.77 -6.32 -22.78
N TYR A 157 -7.11 -6.98 -21.84
CA TYR A 157 -7.70 -8.03 -21.00
C TYR A 157 -7.43 -7.88 -19.49
N SER A 158 -7.04 -6.69 -18.99
CA SER A 158 -6.78 -6.41 -17.55
C SER A 158 -7.78 -7.06 -16.59
N LYS A 159 -9.09 -6.85 -16.80
CA LYS A 159 -10.13 -7.45 -15.95
C LYS A 159 -10.19 -8.98 -16.03
N ARG A 160 -9.95 -9.56 -17.20
CA ARG A 160 -9.95 -11.02 -17.39
C ARG A 160 -8.76 -11.65 -16.69
N LEU A 161 -7.59 -11.02 -16.74
CA LEU A 161 -6.38 -11.49 -16.04
C LEU A 161 -6.59 -11.57 -14.52
N ILE A 162 -7.27 -10.58 -13.92
CA ILE A 162 -7.64 -10.64 -12.49
C ILE A 162 -8.50 -11.86 -12.21
N TRP A 163 -9.55 -12.10 -12.99
CA TRP A 163 -10.42 -13.27 -12.81
C TRP A 163 -9.70 -14.60 -13.03
N ILE A 164 -8.80 -14.69 -14.03
CA ILE A 164 -7.99 -15.88 -14.28
C ILE A 164 -7.18 -16.24 -13.03
N TRP A 165 -6.44 -15.29 -12.47
CA TRP A 165 -5.64 -15.54 -11.27
C TRP A 165 -6.49 -15.83 -10.03
N MET A 166 -7.65 -15.20 -9.88
CA MET A 166 -8.58 -15.52 -8.80
C MET A 166 -9.14 -16.95 -8.90
N ILE A 167 -9.44 -17.42 -10.13
CA ILE A 167 -9.88 -18.79 -10.38
C ILE A 167 -8.73 -19.77 -10.11
N VAL A 168 -7.53 -19.49 -10.61
CA VAL A 168 -6.33 -20.30 -10.34
C VAL A 168 -6.09 -20.39 -8.83
N ALA A 169 -6.10 -19.26 -8.11
CA ALA A 169 -5.95 -19.23 -6.66
C ALA A 169 -7.03 -20.06 -5.96
N SER A 170 -8.27 -20.03 -6.43
CA SER A 170 -9.37 -20.81 -5.85
C SER A 170 -9.19 -22.31 -6.07
N ILE A 171 -8.78 -22.74 -7.28
CA ILE A 171 -8.51 -24.15 -7.58
C ILE A 171 -7.31 -24.65 -6.76
N MET A 172 -6.27 -23.83 -6.62
CA MET A 172 -5.11 -24.17 -5.82
C MET A 172 -5.44 -24.22 -4.32
N ALA A 173 -6.32 -23.34 -3.83
CA ALA A 173 -6.82 -23.38 -2.46
C ALA A 173 -7.62 -24.67 -2.17
N LEU A 174 -8.37 -25.20 -3.14
CA LEU A 174 -8.99 -26.53 -3.00
C LEU A 174 -7.94 -27.64 -2.89
N GLY A 175 -6.84 -27.51 -3.62
CA GLY A 175 -5.68 -28.37 -3.51
C GLY A 175 -5.05 -28.40 -2.13
N MET A 176 -4.96 -27.22 -1.50
CA MET A 176 -4.41 -27.06 -0.16
C MET A 176 -5.17 -27.90 0.88
N LEU A 177 -6.45 -28.20 0.67
CA LEU A 177 -7.25 -29.06 1.56
C LEU A 177 -6.78 -30.52 1.57
N GLN A 178 -6.04 -30.95 0.53
CA GLN A 178 -5.47 -32.30 0.41
C GLN A 178 -4.02 -32.38 0.91
N LEU A 179 -3.48 -31.31 1.52
CA LEU A 179 -2.13 -31.33 2.06
C LEU A 179 -1.98 -32.39 3.15
N SER A 180 -1.01 -33.28 2.96
CA SER A 180 -0.58 -34.21 3.99
C SER A 180 0.65 -33.66 4.72
N ILE A 181 0.59 -33.68 6.05
CA ILE A 181 1.73 -33.40 6.92
C ILE A 181 2.38 -34.75 7.19
N ASN A 182 3.51 -35.01 6.56
CA ASN A 182 4.19 -36.26 6.75
C ASN A 182 5.71 -36.07 6.71
N SER A 183 6.41 -36.47 7.77
CA SER A 183 7.85 -36.68 7.68
C SER A 183 8.07 -38.05 7.05
N SER A 184 8.02 -38.10 5.72
CA SER A 184 8.48 -39.27 4.99
C SER A 184 9.94 -39.53 5.34
N SER A 185 10.26 -40.76 5.73
CA SER A 185 11.65 -41.22 5.91
C SER A 185 12.37 -41.42 4.57
N LYS A 186 11.66 -41.36 3.43
CA LYS A 186 12.24 -41.39 2.09
C LYS A 186 13.06 -40.12 1.84
N SER A 187 14.31 -40.16 2.26
CA SER A 187 15.30 -39.10 2.00
C SER A 187 16.04 -39.31 0.69
N PHE A 188 15.88 -40.49 0.07
CA PHE A 188 16.63 -40.96 -1.08
C PHE A 188 15.68 -41.46 -2.18
N PRO A 189 16.07 -41.33 -3.46
CA PRO A 189 15.29 -41.84 -4.60
C PRO A 189 14.99 -43.34 -4.49
N GLU A 190 13.82 -43.75 -4.98
CA GLU A 190 13.38 -45.17 -4.97
C GLU A 190 14.33 -46.10 -5.74
N GLU A 191 15.05 -45.56 -6.74
CA GLU A 191 16.01 -46.34 -7.52
C GLU A 191 17.35 -46.58 -6.81
N SER A 192 17.63 -45.87 -5.71
CA SER A 192 18.90 -45.97 -5.00
C SER A 192 19.11 -47.36 -4.39
N GLN A 193 20.36 -47.82 -4.39
CA GLN A 193 20.71 -49.12 -3.80
C GLN A 193 20.33 -49.19 -2.32
N LEU A 194 20.51 -48.09 -1.59
CA LEU A 194 20.14 -47.98 -0.17
C LEU A 194 18.65 -48.24 0.06
N VAL A 195 17.77 -47.65 -0.76
CA VAL A 195 16.31 -47.86 -0.60
C VAL A 195 15.92 -49.30 -0.94
N LYS A 196 16.51 -49.90 -1.97
CA LYS A 196 16.29 -51.31 -2.33
C LYS A 196 16.75 -52.27 -1.24
N ASP A 197 17.94 -52.03 -0.67
CA ASP A 197 18.48 -52.84 0.42
C ASP A 197 17.63 -52.70 1.70
N LEU A 198 17.14 -51.49 2.00
CA LEU A 198 16.21 -51.26 3.11
C LEU A 198 14.87 -51.95 2.89
N GLN A 199 14.30 -51.88 1.68
CA GLN A 199 13.06 -52.58 1.34
C GLN A 199 13.21 -54.09 1.50
N LEU A 200 14.34 -54.66 1.05
CA LEU A 200 14.65 -56.08 1.24
C LEU A 200 14.68 -56.46 2.74
N ILE A 201 15.35 -55.68 3.58
CA ILE A 201 15.40 -55.93 5.03
C ILE A 201 13.99 -55.90 5.64
N GLU A 202 13.19 -54.92 5.25
CA GLU A 202 11.85 -54.75 5.78
C GLU A 202 10.85 -55.80 5.25
N ASP A 203 11.05 -56.32 4.03
CA ASP A 203 10.19 -57.36 3.44
C ASP A 203 10.55 -58.77 3.94
N GLU A 204 11.85 -59.09 4.05
CA GLU A 204 12.33 -60.44 4.35
C GLU A 204 12.62 -60.69 5.85
N LEU A 205 12.93 -59.64 6.63
CA LEU A 205 13.29 -59.78 8.05
C LEU A 205 12.23 -59.21 8.97
N SER A 206 12.20 -57.89 9.12
CA SER A 206 11.29 -57.16 10.01
C SER A 206 11.49 -55.67 9.80
N GLY A 207 10.42 -54.91 10.00
CA GLY A 207 10.38 -53.47 9.97
C GLY A 207 11.55 -52.81 10.72
N THR A 208 12.06 -51.75 10.11
CA THR A 208 13.22 -51.00 10.59
C THR A 208 12.84 -49.97 11.66
N ASP A 209 11.59 -49.52 11.66
CA ASP A 209 11.07 -48.60 12.69
C ASP A 209 10.86 -49.31 14.02
N THR A 210 11.16 -48.59 15.10
CA THR A 210 10.99 -49.11 16.46
C THR A 210 10.17 -48.17 17.33
N LEU A 211 9.16 -48.72 18.00
CA LEU A 211 8.40 -48.05 19.04
C LEU A 211 8.64 -48.78 20.37
N ARG A 212 9.13 -48.04 21.36
CA ARG A 212 9.40 -48.57 22.69
C ARG A 212 8.26 -48.19 23.62
N LEU A 213 7.56 -49.19 24.12
CA LEU A 213 6.54 -49.06 25.16
C LEU A 213 7.21 -49.20 26.53
N LEU A 214 6.93 -48.27 27.42
CA LEU A 214 7.52 -48.19 28.75
C LEU A 214 6.42 -48.28 29.81
N PHE A 215 6.56 -49.24 30.71
CA PHE A 215 5.63 -49.49 31.79
C PHE A 215 6.31 -49.26 33.14
N ARG A 216 5.66 -48.53 34.04
CA ARG A 216 6.11 -48.32 35.42
C ARG A 216 5.06 -48.82 36.41
N ALA A 217 5.48 -49.18 37.62
CA ALA A 217 4.53 -49.47 38.70
C ALA A 217 3.64 -48.24 38.99
N GLY A 218 2.34 -48.47 39.20
CA GLY A 218 1.42 -47.43 39.68
C GLY A 218 1.78 -46.96 41.09
N ASN A 219 1.43 -45.72 41.45
CA ASN A 219 1.79 -45.11 42.74
C ASN A 219 1.00 -45.69 43.94
N ASP A 220 0.03 -46.57 43.73
CA ASP A 220 -0.90 -47.03 44.79
C ASP A 220 -0.32 -48.15 45.70
N ILE A 221 1.01 -48.30 45.77
CA ILE A 221 1.66 -49.49 46.38
C ILE A 221 2.62 -49.11 47.51
N GLU A 222 2.43 -47.94 48.14
CA GLU A 222 3.17 -47.63 49.38
C GLU A 222 2.74 -48.48 50.59
N ASN A 223 1.72 -49.35 50.48
CA ASN A 223 1.12 -50.03 51.65
C ASN A 223 1.01 -51.57 51.58
N GLN A 224 1.78 -52.29 50.78
CA GLN A 224 1.81 -53.77 50.84
C GLN A 224 3.23 -54.34 50.89
N GLN A 225 3.69 -54.63 52.11
CA GLN A 225 5.04 -55.13 52.44
C GLN A 225 5.40 -56.51 51.86
N ASP A 226 4.43 -57.25 51.29
CA ASP A 226 4.60 -58.59 50.72
C ASP A 226 4.22 -58.69 49.23
N SER A 227 3.96 -57.56 48.56
CA SER A 227 3.54 -57.59 47.15
C SER A 227 4.76 -57.65 46.23
N TYR A 228 4.81 -58.66 45.36
CA TYR A 228 5.77 -58.74 44.25
C TYR A 228 5.78 -57.42 43.45
N ASN A 229 6.94 -57.07 42.88
CA ASN A 229 7.05 -55.95 41.95
C ASN A 229 5.95 -56.11 40.88
N PRO A 230 5.03 -55.12 40.70
CA PRO A 230 3.90 -55.24 39.78
C PRO A 230 4.31 -55.58 38.35
N LEU A 231 5.52 -55.18 37.94
CA LEU A 231 6.09 -55.48 36.63
C LEU A 231 6.44 -56.97 36.47
N LYS A 232 6.70 -57.68 37.58
CA LYS A 232 7.06 -59.11 37.64
C LYS A 232 5.88 -60.01 38.06
N THR A 233 4.65 -59.67 37.67
CA THR A 233 3.44 -60.47 38.00
C THR A 233 2.89 -61.22 36.79
N ALA A 234 2.21 -62.35 37.03
CA ALA A 234 1.48 -63.10 36.02
C ALA A 234 0.41 -62.24 35.36
N LYS A 235 -0.25 -61.37 36.15
CA LYS A 235 -1.22 -60.38 35.63
C LYS A 235 -0.61 -59.48 34.55
N THR A 236 0.63 -59.03 34.75
CA THR A 236 1.36 -58.22 33.76
C THR A 236 1.69 -59.02 32.49
N ILE A 237 2.15 -60.27 32.63
CA ILE A 237 2.42 -61.13 31.47
C ILE A 237 1.13 -61.42 30.67
N PHE A 238 0.01 -61.72 31.33
CA PHE A 238 -1.27 -61.93 30.65
C PHE A 238 -1.76 -60.65 29.96
N GLY A 239 -1.69 -59.49 30.60
CA GLY A 239 -2.06 -58.22 29.96
C GLY A 239 -1.17 -57.85 28.77
N LEU A 240 0.13 -58.18 28.83
CA LEU A 240 1.03 -58.04 27.67
C LEU A 240 0.69 -59.02 26.55
N LYS A 241 0.27 -60.24 26.87
CA LYS A 241 -0.21 -61.22 25.87
C LYS A 241 -1.48 -60.72 25.19
N GLU A 242 -2.44 -60.19 25.94
CA GLU A 242 -3.64 -59.59 25.37
C GLU A 242 -3.31 -58.38 24.48
N LEU A 243 -2.34 -57.55 24.88
CA LEU A 243 -1.83 -56.46 24.06
C LEU A 243 -1.19 -56.98 22.76
N GLN A 244 -0.38 -58.03 22.85
CA GLN A 244 0.24 -58.68 21.69
C GLN A 244 -0.81 -59.27 20.74
N ASP A 245 -1.79 -60.00 21.27
CA ASP A 245 -2.89 -60.59 20.49
C ASP A 245 -3.76 -59.50 19.81
N TRP A 246 -3.98 -58.37 20.48
CA TRP A 246 -4.67 -57.21 19.91
C TRP A 246 -3.86 -56.54 18.80
N LEU A 247 -2.55 -56.31 19.01
CA LEU A 247 -1.66 -55.72 18.00
C LEU A 247 -1.55 -56.57 16.74
N PHE A 248 -1.50 -57.90 16.88
CA PHE A 248 -1.43 -58.85 15.76
C PHE A 248 -2.79 -59.35 15.26
N GLN A 249 -3.90 -58.80 15.78
CA GLN A 249 -5.26 -59.07 15.31
C GLN A 249 -5.67 -60.56 15.32
N VAL A 250 -5.30 -61.32 16.35
CA VAL A 250 -5.48 -62.78 16.41
C VAL A 250 -6.97 -63.21 16.56
N LYS A 251 -7.92 -62.29 16.82
CA LYS A 251 -9.34 -62.61 17.14
C LYS A 251 -10.42 -61.68 16.55
N ASP A 252 -10.28 -61.21 15.31
CA ASP A 252 -11.22 -60.37 14.50
C ASP A 252 -11.01 -58.83 14.47
N VAL A 253 -10.65 -58.37 13.25
CA VAL A 253 -11.07 -57.16 12.47
C VAL A 253 -10.62 -55.73 12.87
N THR A 254 -9.64 -55.24 12.07
CA THR A 254 -9.49 -53.93 11.37
C THR A 254 -8.88 -52.66 11.99
N GLU A 255 -8.86 -52.41 13.30
CA GLU A 255 -8.45 -51.06 13.77
C GLU A 255 -7.02 -50.65 13.37
N ILE A 256 -6.05 -51.57 13.48
CA ILE A 256 -4.64 -51.31 13.12
C ILE A 256 -4.38 -51.58 11.62
N GLY A 257 -5.05 -52.59 11.05
CA GLY A 257 -4.89 -52.99 9.65
C GLY A 257 -5.48 -51.98 8.66
N ASN A 258 -6.36 -51.09 9.13
CA ASN A 258 -6.90 -49.97 8.36
C ASN A 258 -5.96 -48.75 8.33
N ILE A 259 -4.90 -48.73 9.13
CA ILE A 259 -3.92 -47.64 9.10
C ILE A 259 -3.04 -47.85 7.88
N GLU A 260 -3.30 -47.07 6.83
CA GLU A 260 -2.56 -47.14 5.58
C GLU A 260 -1.07 -46.91 5.80
N GLY A 261 -0.24 -47.81 5.26
CA GLY A 261 1.21 -47.73 5.37
C GLY A 261 1.80 -48.15 6.73
N LEU A 262 1.01 -48.73 7.65
CA LEU A 262 1.49 -49.29 8.90
C LEU A 262 1.46 -50.82 8.87
N ARG A 263 2.58 -51.47 9.23
CA ARG A 263 2.64 -52.92 9.46
C ARG A 263 3.47 -53.20 10.71
N ILE A 264 2.89 -53.90 11.68
CA ILE A 264 3.61 -54.33 12.88
C ILE A 264 4.14 -55.74 12.61
N ASP A 265 5.47 -55.90 12.63
CA ASP A 265 6.11 -57.16 12.28
C ASP A 265 6.46 -58.00 13.51
N LYS A 266 6.83 -57.35 14.62
CA LYS A 266 7.23 -58.05 15.84
C LYS A 266 7.03 -57.22 17.10
N MET A 267 6.67 -57.86 18.21
CA MET A 267 6.62 -57.25 19.54
C MET A 267 7.58 -57.99 20.47
N HIS A 268 8.77 -57.45 20.68
CA HIS A 268 9.72 -57.99 21.64
C HIS A 268 9.28 -57.70 23.07
N SER A 269 8.70 -58.70 23.73
CA SER A 269 8.20 -58.63 25.10
C SER A 269 8.66 -59.83 25.95
N PRO A 270 8.55 -59.76 27.29
CA PRO A 270 8.74 -60.91 28.16
C PRO A 270 7.88 -62.14 27.80
N VAL A 271 6.70 -61.90 27.19
CA VAL A 271 5.74 -62.95 26.82
C VAL A 271 6.36 -63.90 25.81
N ASP A 272 6.98 -63.39 24.75
CA ASP A 272 7.61 -64.20 23.69
C ASP A 272 8.61 -65.21 24.24
N VAL A 273 9.45 -64.74 25.17
CA VAL A 273 10.55 -65.52 25.74
C VAL A 273 9.98 -66.54 26.72
N LEU A 274 9.08 -66.10 27.61
CA LEU A 274 8.50 -66.95 28.64
C LEU A 274 7.59 -68.04 28.05
N GLU A 275 6.76 -67.70 27.06
CA GLU A 275 5.89 -68.65 26.37
C GLU A 275 6.72 -69.71 25.63
N HIS A 276 7.82 -69.31 24.98
CA HIS A 276 8.74 -70.24 24.34
C HIS A 276 9.42 -71.18 25.36
N TYR A 277 9.91 -70.66 26.49
CA TYR A 277 10.54 -71.48 27.53
C TYR A 277 9.57 -72.44 28.21
N ARG A 278 8.29 -72.06 28.36
CA ARG A 278 7.26 -72.87 29.03
C ARG A 278 6.43 -73.73 28.09
N MET A 279 6.54 -73.55 26.78
CA MET A 279 5.61 -74.11 25.78
C MET A 279 4.14 -73.74 26.09
N GLY A 280 3.89 -72.49 26.49
CA GLY A 280 2.56 -71.98 26.83
C GLY A 280 2.52 -71.16 28.13
N LEU A 281 1.40 -70.50 28.37
CA LEU A 281 1.20 -69.60 29.53
C LEU A 281 0.06 -70.05 30.47
N ASP A 282 -0.44 -71.27 30.29
CA ASP A 282 -1.52 -71.82 31.11
C ASP A 282 -1.11 -71.93 32.58
N LYS A 283 -1.95 -71.40 33.48
CA LYS A 283 -1.75 -71.43 34.94
C LYS A 283 -0.43 -70.80 35.42
N LEU A 284 0.08 -69.78 34.71
CA LEU A 284 1.26 -69.01 35.12
C LEU A 284 1.08 -68.38 36.51
N SER A 285 2.03 -68.63 37.41
CA SER A 285 2.07 -68.04 38.75
C SER A 285 3.08 -66.89 38.88
N ASP A 286 2.84 -65.96 39.80
CA ASP A 286 3.75 -64.82 40.05
C ASP A 286 5.18 -65.27 40.40
N LYS A 287 5.31 -66.37 41.15
CA LYS A 287 6.63 -66.95 41.51
C LYS A 287 7.44 -67.36 40.29
N GLU A 288 6.79 -67.96 39.30
CA GLU A 288 7.45 -68.38 38.05
C GLU A 288 7.88 -67.17 37.21
N VAL A 289 7.09 -66.09 37.22
CA VAL A 289 7.42 -64.83 36.54
C VAL A 289 8.65 -64.18 37.17
N VAL A 290 8.71 -64.11 38.50
CA VAL A 290 9.89 -63.57 39.20
C VAL A 290 11.13 -64.39 38.88
N GLN A 291 11.07 -65.72 38.96
CA GLN A 291 12.18 -66.60 38.59
C GLN A 291 12.63 -66.43 37.13
N PHE A 292 11.69 -66.17 36.23
CA PHE A 292 12.01 -65.87 34.83
C PHE A 292 12.83 -64.58 34.71
N PHE A 293 12.41 -63.50 35.38
CA PHE A 293 13.15 -62.24 35.35
C PHE A 293 14.52 -62.35 36.01
N ASP A 294 14.65 -63.09 37.12
CA ASP A 294 15.93 -63.30 37.79
C ASP A 294 16.91 -64.08 36.90
N LYS A 295 16.43 -65.14 36.22
CA LYS A 295 17.25 -65.92 35.27
C LYS A 295 17.63 -65.12 34.02
N THR A 296 16.71 -64.32 33.49
CA THR A 296 16.99 -63.50 32.30
C THR A 296 17.87 -62.29 32.60
N ALA A 297 17.89 -61.80 33.85
CA ALA A 297 18.81 -60.74 34.27
C ALA A 297 20.28 -61.15 34.20
N GLU A 298 20.61 -62.43 34.44
CA GLU A 298 21.98 -62.94 34.43
C GLU A 298 22.53 -63.17 33.01
N ASN A 299 21.76 -63.84 32.13
CA ASN A 299 22.25 -64.29 30.82
C ASN A 299 21.21 -64.19 29.68
N GLY A 300 20.15 -63.40 29.85
CA GLY A 300 19.01 -63.32 28.92
C GLY A 300 18.69 -61.90 28.44
N PRO A 301 17.61 -61.75 27.65
CA PRO A 301 17.13 -60.44 27.22
C PRO A 301 16.63 -59.64 28.43
N LYS A 302 17.21 -58.45 28.64
CA LYS A 302 16.78 -57.52 29.68
C LYS A 302 15.57 -56.72 29.21
N PHE A 303 14.44 -56.93 29.87
CA PHE A 303 13.22 -56.14 29.67
C PHE A 303 12.99 -55.10 30.77
N LEU A 304 13.66 -55.25 31.92
CA LEU A 304 13.58 -54.32 33.03
C LEU A 304 14.82 -53.41 33.06
N SER A 305 14.65 -52.18 33.53
CA SER A 305 15.76 -51.30 33.92
C SER A 305 16.60 -51.95 35.01
N ASP A 306 17.84 -51.50 35.18
CA ASP A 306 18.70 -52.00 36.26
C ASP A 306 18.14 -51.70 37.67
N ALA A 307 17.28 -50.67 37.79
CA ALA A 307 16.54 -50.33 39.01
C ALA A 307 15.20 -51.09 39.14
N GLU A 308 14.83 -51.90 38.15
CA GLU A 308 13.58 -52.66 38.05
C GLU A 308 12.28 -51.84 38.19
N ASP A 309 12.36 -50.54 37.92
CA ASP A 309 11.27 -49.58 38.01
C ASP A 309 10.57 -49.32 36.66
N VAL A 310 11.21 -49.72 35.56
CA VAL A 310 10.69 -49.58 34.20
C VAL A 310 10.79 -50.90 33.46
N MET A 311 9.69 -51.35 32.87
CA MET A 311 9.66 -52.44 31.89
C MET A 311 9.55 -51.87 30.47
N GLN A 312 10.47 -52.26 29.60
CA GLN A 312 10.49 -51.89 28.19
C GLN A 312 10.01 -53.05 27.32
N VAL A 313 9.08 -52.75 26.43
CA VAL A 313 8.61 -53.63 25.36
C VAL A 313 8.85 -52.94 24.02
N THR A 314 9.43 -53.64 23.04
CA THR A 314 9.83 -53.02 21.77
C THR A 314 9.01 -53.57 20.62
N LEU A 315 8.26 -52.70 19.96
CA LEU A 315 7.56 -52.99 18.72
C LEU A 315 8.48 -52.67 17.54
N ARG A 316 8.62 -53.63 16.62
CA ARG A 316 9.21 -53.42 15.29
C ARG A 316 8.10 -53.32 14.28
N MET A 317 8.13 -52.25 13.50
CA MET A 317 7.11 -51.94 12.52
C MET A 317 7.74 -51.36 11.26
N ARG A 318 6.97 -51.36 10.19
CA ARG A 318 7.17 -50.49 9.05
C ARG A 318 6.09 -49.42 9.13
N SER A 319 6.48 -48.14 9.17
CA SER A 319 5.54 -47.03 9.14
C SER A 319 5.86 -46.11 7.97
N SER A 320 4.89 -45.93 7.07
CA SER A 320 4.97 -44.92 6.02
C SER A 320 4.64 -43.55 6.61
N GLY A 321 5.61 -42.98 7.32
CA GLY A 321 5.55 -41.63 7.83
C GLY A 321 4.77 -41.44 9.13
N SER A 322 4.54 -40.18 9.48
CA SER A 322 4.11 -39.70 10.80
C SER A 322 2.62 -39.89 11.09
N THR A 323 1.74 -39.80 10.09
CA THR A 323 0.28 -39.93 10.29
C THR A 323 -0.11 -41.34 10.75
N ALA A 324 0.45 -42.36 10.10
CA ALA A 324 0.27 -43.76 10.47
C ALA A 324 0.74 -44.04 11.90
N PHE A 325 1.91 -43.50 12.25
CA PHE A 325 2.47 -43.60 13.60
C PHE A 325 1.57 -42.91 14.65
N LEU A 326 1.16 -41.67 14.41
CA LEU A 326 0.32 -40.90 15.34
C LEU A 326 -1.03 -41.60 15.59
N SER A 327 -1.58 -42.23 14.56
CA SER A 327 -2.82 -43.02 14.66
C SER A 327 -2.61 -44.26 15.56
N LEU A 328 -1.50 -44.98 15.39
CA LEU A 328 -1.15 -46.12 16.27
C LEU A 328 -0.93 -45.67 17.72
N ARG A 329 -0.24 -44.55 17.92
CA ARG A 329 0.00 -43.94 19.24
C ARG A 329 -1.32 -43.66 19.95
N ASP A 330 -2.29 -43.04 19.27
CA ASP A 330 -3.59 -42.68 19.87
C ASP A 330 -4.38 -43.92 20.28
N LEU A 331 -4.36 -44.97 19.45
CA LEU A 331 -4.95 -46.26 19.79
C LEU A 331 -4.25 -46.91 21.01
N LEU A 332 -2.92 -46.87 21.07
CA LEU A 332 -2.14 -47.41 22.20
C LEU A 332 -2.43 -46.66 23.51
N ILE A 333 -2.49 -45.32 23.48
CA ILE A 333 -2.82 -44.50 24.65
C ILE A 333 -4.21 -44.85 25.19
N GLN A 334 -5.16 -45.19 24.32
CA GLN A 334 -6.51 -45.56 24.73
C GLN A 334 -6.61 -47.01 25.24
N LYS A 335 -5.96 -47.97 24.56
CA LYS A 335 -6.10 -49.41 24.82
C LYS A 335 -5.20 -49.95 25.92
N VAL A 336 -3.95 -49.48 26.00
CA VAL A 336 -2.97 -50.02 26.97
C VAL A 336 -3.43 -49.85 28.42
N PRO A 337 -4.00 -48.70 28.85
CA PRO A 337 -4.53 -48.55 30.21
C PRO A 337 -5.73 -49.46 30.52
N GLN A 338 -6.47 -49.94 29.50
CA GLN A 338 -7.58 -50.88 29.69
C GLN A 338 -7.07 -52.29 29.96
N LEU A 339 -5.99 -52.70 29.28
CA LEU A 339 -5.38 -54.03 29.40
C LEU A 339 -4.46 -54.15 30.61
N LEU A 340 -3.75 -53.07 30.96
CA LEU A 340 -2.77 -53.01 32.04
C LEU A 340 -3.06 -51.86 33.02
N PRO A 341 -4.22 -51.86 33.71
CA PRO A 341 -4.66 -50.72 34.53
C PRO A 341 -3.80 -50.50 35.78
N HIS A 342 -3.05 -51.50 36.23
CA HIS A 342 -2.15 -51.42 37.39
C HIS A 342 -0.77 -50.82 37.06
N LEU A 343 -0.50 -50.51 35.80
CA LEU A 343 0.78 -49.95 35.34
C LEU A 343 0.58 -48.55 34.74
N LYS A 344 1.58 -47.68 34.92
CA LYS A 344 1.67 -46.42 34.20
C LYS A 344 2.31 -46.66 32.84
N PHE A 345 1.62 -46.26 31.78
CA PHE A 345 2.05 -46.42 30.41
C PHE A 345 2.69 -45.14 29.85
N SER A 346 3.80 -45.29 29.13
CA SER A 346 4.45 -44.26 28.34
C SER A 346 5.12 -44.89 27.12
N TYR A 347 5.56 -44.08 26.16
CA TYR A 347 6.18 -44.57 24.92
C TYR A 347 7.33 -43.65 24.49
N THR A 348 8.27 -44.20 23.74
CA THR A 348 9.43 -43.48 23.20
C THR A 348 9.96 -44.18 21.95
N GLY A 349 10.93 -43.57 21.26
CA GLY A 349 11.53 -44.11 20.04
C GLY A 349 11.86 -43.02 19.03
N GLY A 350 12.72 -43.33 18.07
CA GLY A 350 13.10 -42.40 17.01
C GLY A 350 11.90 -41.97 16.17
N SER A 351 11.02 -42.92 15.81
CA SER A 351 9.82 -42.66 15.02
C SER A 351 8.78 -41.81 15.79
N VAL A 352 8.81 -41.85 17.12
CA VAL A 352 7.99 -40.96 17.98
C VAL A 352 8.50 -39.53 17.87
N LEU A 353 9.80 -39.34 18.10
CA LEU A 353 10.43 -38.02 18.07
C LEU A 353 10.31 -37.39 16.68
N SER A 354 10.52 -38.17 15.61
CA SER A 354 10.40 -37.65 14.24
C SER A 354 8.96 -37.29 13.88
N SER A 355 7.97 -38.07 14.31
CA SER A 355 6.55 -37.82 14.04
C SER A 355 5.98 -36.65 14.84
N GLU A 356 6.32 -36.56 16.13
CA GLU A 356 5.97 -35.39 16.95
C GLU A 356 6.66 -34.13 16.45
N SER A 357 7.93 -34.25 16.05
CA SER A 357 8.64 -33.14 15.39
C SER A 357 7.85 -32.71 14.15
N ALA A 358 7.50 -33.64 13.25
CA ALA A 358 6.71 -33.42 12.03
C ALA A 358 5.41 -32.64 12.29
N ASN A 359 4.64 -33.08 13.28
CA ASN A 359 3.37 -32.46 13.65
C ASN A 359 3.58 -31.03 14.18
N ASN A 360 4.59 -30.85 15.02
CA ASN A 360 4.98 -29.52 15.51
C ASN A 360 5.50 -28.60 14.39
N ILE A 361 6.17 -29.15 13.36
CA ILE A 361 6.58 -28.37 12.17
C ILE A 361 5.37 -27.77 11.51
N ALA A 362 4.35 -28.59 11.22
CA ALA A 362 3.21 -28.14 10.44
C ALA A 362 2.43 -27.05 11.16
N GLN A 363 2.18 -27.23 12.46
CA GLN A 363 1.54 -26.20 13.26
C GLN A 363 2.40 -24.92 13.35
N GLY A 364 3.70 -25.08 13.54
CA GLY A 364 4.67 -23.97 13.53
C GLY A 364 4.72 -23.23 12.19
N GLN A 365 4.54 -23.93 11.08
CA GLN A 365 4.63 -23.37 9.73
C GLN A 365 3.42 -22.53 9.36
N ILE A 366 2.22 -22.96 9.73
CA ILE A 366 1.02 -22.13 9.55
C ILE A 366 1.19 -20.80 10.30
N ASN A 367 1.69 -20.88 11.54
CA ASN A 367 1.95 -19.70 12.36
C ASN A 367 3.04 -18.80 11.75
N SER A 368 4.14 -19.37 11.24
CA SER A 368 5.24 -18.60 10.66
C SER A 368 4.84 -17.89 9.36
N VAL A 369 4.11 -18.57 8.45
CA VAL A 369 3.60 -17.96 7.21
C VAL A 369 2.61 -16.86 7.50
N PHE A 370 1.67 -17.09 8.43
CA PHE A 370 0.71 -16.07 8.83
C PHE A 370 1.42 -14.84 9.43
N LEU A 371 2.37 -15.06 10.34
CA LEU A 371 3.17 -13.97 10.90
C LEU A 371 3.95 -13.22 9.82
N ALA A 372 4.57 -13.93 8.86
CA ALA A 372 5.30 -13.32 7.76
C ALA A 372 4.38 -12.45 6.88
N LEU A 373 3.17 -12.93 6.56
CA LEU A 373 2.14 -12.16 5.84
C LEU A 373 1.75 -10.89 6.59
N VAL A 374 1.54 -10.97 7.91
CA VAL A 374 1.21 -9.81 8.75
C VAL A 374 2.37 -8.80 8.76
N ILE A 375 3.59 -9.25 8.95
CA ILE A 375 4.78 -8.40 8.97
C ILE A 375 4.96 -7.69 7.61
N VAL A 376 4.89 -8.45 6.51
CA VAL A 376 4.97 -7.90 5.15
C VAL A 376 3.83 -6.91 4.90
N PHE A 377 2.61 -7.23 5.31
CA PHE A 377 1.48 -6.33 5.21
C PHE A 377 1.72 -5.02 5.95
N VAL A 378 2.26 -5.06 7.18
CA VAL A 378 2.60 -3.87 7.96
C VAL A 378 3.68 -3.05 7.26
N ILE A 379 4.76 -3.68 6.79
CA ILE A 379 5.85 -2.98 6.09
C ILE A 379 5.35 -2.33 4.81
N LEU A 380 4.59 -3.05 3.97
CA LEU A 380 4.03 -2.50 2.73
C LEU A 380 3.01 -1.39 3.02
N SER A 381 2.17 -1.56 4.05
CA SER A 381 1.22 -0.52 4.47
C SER A 381 1.94 0.73 4.96
N MET A 382 3.06 0.58 5.68
CA MET A 382 3.88 1.69 6.15
C MET A 382 4.64 2.36 4.99
N LEU A 383 5.22 1.57 4.07
CA LEU A 383 5.96 2.05 2.90
C LEU A 383 5.09 2.92 1.99
N PHE A 384 3.86 2.48 1.74
CA PHE A 384 2.91 3.21 0.90
C PHE A 384 1.99 4.13 1.72
N LEU A 385 2.21 4.21 3.04
CA LEU A 385 1.37 4.89 4.04
C LEU A 385 -0.14 4.65 3.82
N SER A 386 -0.50 3.47 3.31
CA SER A 386 -1.85 3.14 2.87
C SER A 386 -2.11 1.66 3.09
N TRP A 387 -2.96 1.34 4.06
CA TRP A 387 -3.35 -0.05 4.35
C TRP A 387 -4.01 -0.73 3.14
N LYS A 388 -4.76 0.03 2.32
CA LYS A 388 -5.37 -0.49 1.09
C LYS A 388 -4.32 -0.89 0.06
N MET A 389 -3.25 -0.10 -0.05
CA MET A 389 -2.13 -0.41 -0.93
C MET A 389 -1.34 -1.60 -0.41
N GLY A 390 -1.12 -1.68 0.90
CA GLY A 390 -0.54 -2.84 1.56
C GLY A 390 -1.31 -4.12 1.25
N VAL A 391 -2.64 -4.10 1.31
CA VAL A 391 -3.49 -5.24 0.92
C VAL A 391 -3.25 -5.61 -0.54
N ILE A 392 -3.33 -4.65 -1.47
CA ILE A 392 -3.16 -4.91 -2.92
C ILE A 392 -1.78 -5.50 -3.23
N ALA A 393 -0.74 -4.99 -2.58
CA ALA A 393 0.63 -5.48 -2.72
C ALA A 393 0.83 -6.89 -2.08
N LEU A 394 0.03 -7.26 -1.09
CA LEU A 394 0.08 -8.59 -0.47
C LEU A 394 -0.55 -9.67 -1.36
N PHE A 395 -1.58 -9.33 -2.15
CA PHE A 395 -2.34 -10.30 -2.95
C PHE A 395 -1.49 -11.15 -3.92
N PRO A 396 -0.56 -10.59 -4.72
CA PRO A 396 0.34 -11.39 -5.56
C PRO A 396 1.02 -12.50 -4.77
N ASN A 397 1.58 -12.15 -3.61
CA ASN A 397 2.29 -13.07 -2.73
C ASN A 397 1.38 -14.14 -2.13
N VAL A 398 0.15 -13.79 -1.75
CA VAL A 398 -0.84 -14.75 -1.28
C VAL A 398 -1.21 -15.76 -2.37
N ILE A 399 -1.42 -15.30 -3.61
CA ILE A 399 -1.72 -16.18 -4.75
C ILE A 399 -0.54 -17.12 -5.01
N THR A 400 0.70 -16.63 -4.96
CA THR A 400 1.92 -17.45 -5.07
C THR A 400 1.97 -18.54 -4.02
N ILE A 401 1.70 -18.21 -2.74
CA ILE A 401 1.68 -19.18 -1.64
C ILE A 401 0.58 -20.23 -1.83
N LEU A 402 -0.60 -19.81 -2.28
CA LEU A 402 -1.71 -20.74 -2.59
C LEU A 402 -1.32 -21.69 -3.72
N ILE A 403 -0.66 -21.22 -4.77
CA ILE A 403 -0.19 -22.08 -5.87
C ILE A 403 0.88 -23.06 -5.37
N PHE A 404 1.79 -22.62 -4.50
CA PHE A 404 2.80 -23.49 -3.90
C PHE A 404 2.18 -24.59 -3.03
N PHE A 405 1.34 -24.24 -2.06
CA PHE A 405 0.69 -25.24 -1.19
C PHE A 405 -0.35 -26.08 -1.95
N GLY A 406 -1.04 -25.48 -2.91
CA GLY A 406 -1.97 -26.17 -3.78
C GLY A 406 -1.29 -27.21 -4.66
N SER A 407 -0.16 -26.89 -5.29
CA SER A 407 0.57 -27.84 -6.12
C SER A 407 1.06 -29.04 -5.32
N LEU A 408 1.57 -28.82 -4.10
CA LEU A 408 1.93 -29.91 -3.18
C LEU A 408 0.73 -30.82 -2.85
N GLY A 409 -0.44 -30.23 -2.57
CA GLY A 409 -1.66 -30.98 -2.29
C GLY A 409 -2.14 -31.82 -3.47
N TRP A 410 -2.20 -31.25 -4.69
CA TRP A 410 -2.62 -32.00 -5.90
C TRP A 410 -1.65 -33.11 -6.28
N MET A 411 -0.35 -32.91 -6.02
CA MET A 411 0.69 -33.90 -6.29
C MET A 411 0.83 -34.93 -5.15
N ASN A 412 0.07 -34.77 -4.05
CA ASN A 412 0.19 -35.57 -2.82
C ASN A 412 1.62 -35.62 -2.27
N ILE A 413 2.38 -34.51 -2.41
CA ILE A 413 3.73 -34.40 -1.87
C ILE A 413 3.62 -33.91 -0.42
N PRO A 414 4.12 -34.69 0.55
CA PRO A 414 4.00 -34.32 1.96
C PRO A 414 4.92 -33.15 2.34
N ILE A 415 4.45 -32.32 3.27
CA ILE A 415 5.26 -31.19 3.77
C ILE A 415 6.27 -31.69 4.81
N GLY A 416 7.54 -31.72 4.43
CA GLY A 416 8.66 -31.96 5.35
C GLY A 416 9.32 -30.67 5.87
N VAL A 417 10.36 -30.80 6.70
CA VAL A 417 11.10 -29.67 7.30
C VAL A 417 11.62 -28.72 6.21
N THR A 418 12.33 -29.24 5.20
CA THR A 418 12.98 -28.43 4.17
C THR A 418 11.97 -27.71 3.28
N ILE A 419 10.89 -28.41 2.88
CA ILE A 419 9.81 -27.86 2.04
C ILE A 419 9.02 -26.78 2.80
N SER A 420 8.86 -26.93 4.11
CA SER A 420 8.11 -25.96 4.92
C SER A 420 8.65 -24.54 4.77
N VAL A 421 9.97 -24.37 4.73
CA VAL A 421 10.62 -23.05 4.67
C VAL A 421 10.36 -22.30 3.36
N ILE A 422 10.04 -23.01 2.26
CA ILE A 422 9.88 -22.42 0.92
C ILE A 422 8.85 -21.29 0.92
N ALA A 423 7.74 -21.44 1.63
CA ALA A 423 6.68 -20.41 1.67
C ALA A 423 7.19 -19.07 2.24
N ALA A 424 8.03 -19.12 3.29
CA ALA A 424 8.61 -17.92 3.88
C ALA A 424 9.69 -17.30 2.98
N ILE A 425 10.50 -18.14 2.31
CA ILE A 425 11.50 -17.69 1.33
C ILE A 425 10.80 -17.01 0.15
N ALA A 426 9.78 -17.65 -0.42
CA ALA A 426 9.00 -17.13 -1.53
C ALA A 426 8.33 -15.79 -1.18
N LEU A 427 7.80 -15.67 0.03
CA LEU A 427 7.23 -14.41 0.50
C LEU A 427 8.30 -13.33 0.75
N GLY A 428 9.44 -13.67 1.34
CA GLY A 428 10.52 -12.72 1.59
C GLY A 428 11.19 -12.20 0.30
N ILE A 429 11.33 -13.07 -0.71
CA ILE A 429 11.94 -12.73 -2.00
C ILE A 429 10.90 -12.16 -2.98
N GLY A 430 9.69 -12.69 -3.03
CA GLY A 430 8.65 -12.31 -4.00
C GLY A 430 8.11 -10.88 -3.80
N VAL A 431 8.04 -10.40 -2.55
CA VAL A 431 7.56 -9.05 -2.23
C VAL A 431 8.46 -7.96 -2.82
N ASP A 432 9.74 -8.27 -3.07
CA ASP A 432 10.73 -7.35 -3.65
C ASP A 432 10.27 -6.81 -5.03
N ASP A 433 9.83 -7.71 -5.90
CA ASP A 433 9.36 -7.40 -7.25
C ASP A 433 8.08 -6.54 -7.22
N THR A 434 7.17 -6.83 -6.29
CA THR A 434 6.00 -5.99 -6.01
C THR A 434 6.41 -4.56 -5.60
N ILE A 435 7.38 -4.40 -4.70
CA ILE A 435 7.83 -3.07 -4.22
C ILE A 435 8.42 -2.24 -5.37
N HIS A 436 9.29 -2.82 -6.19
CA HIS A 436 9.90 -2.12 -7.31
C HIS A 436 8.87 -1.68 -8.36
N PHE A 437 7.93 -2.56 -8.72
CA PHE A 437 6.85 -2.21 -9.64
C PHE A 437 6.02 -1.06 -9.09
N LEU A 438 5.60 -1.14 -7.81
CA LEU A 438 4.74 -0.14 -7.20
C LEU A 438 5.43 1.22 -6.98
N SER A 439 6.73 1.21 -6.69
CA SER A 439 7.52 2.44 -6.56
C SER A 439 7.55 3.22 -7.88
N HIS A 440 7.92 2.57 -9.00
CA HIS A 440 7.93 3.22 -10.31
C HIS A 440 6.53 3.50 -10.86
N TYR A 441 5.56 2.65 -10.56
CA TYR A 441 4.16 2.90 -10.91
C TYR A 441 3.70 4.21 -10.29
N ASN A 442 4.02 4.42 -9.03
CA ASN A 442 3.65 5.62 -8.30
C ASN A 442 4.25 6.89 -8.94
N GLU A 443 5.55 6.86 -9.28
CA GLU A 443 6.20 7.97 -10.01
C GLU A 443 5.54 8.26 -11.37
N ASN A 444 5.23 7.22 -12.14
CA ASN A 444 4.60 7.36 -13.45
C ASN A 444 3.12 7.75 -13.37
N ALA A 445 2.40 7.31 -12.33
CA ALA A 445 1.02 7.66 -12.07
C ALA A 445 0.90 9.17 -11.83
N ASN A 446 1.84 9.73 -11.07
CA ASN A 446 1.93 11.16 -10.78
C ASN A 446 2.24 11.97 -12.04
N LYS A 447 3.12 11.47 -12.91
CA LYS A 447 3.49 12.14 -14.17
C LYS A 447 2.39 12.08 -15.24
N LEU A 448 1.83 10.90 -15.50
CA LEU A 448 0.96 10.65 -16.66
C LEU A 448 -0.53 10.91 -16.41
N ARG A 449 -0.96 11.04 -15.15
CA ARG A 449 -2.34 11.39 -14.75
C ARG A 449 -3.41 10.43 -15.29
N ASN A 450 -2.99 9.27 -15.77
CA ASN A 450 -3.81 8.20 -16.28
C ASN A 450 -3.20 6.90 -15.79
N LYS A 451 -3.86 6.26 -14.83
CA LYS A 451 -3.38 5.07 -14.12
C LYS A 451 -3.14 3.89 -15.05
N ARG A 452 -3.96 3.77 -16.10
CA ARG A 452 -3.81 2.75 -17.12
C ARG A 452 -2.55 2.99 -17.95
N LYS A 453 -2.36 4.23 -18.43
CA LYS A 453 -1.13 4.61 -19.15
C LYS A 453 0.11 4.51 -18.26
N ALA A 454 0.01 4.87 -16.98
CA ALA A 454 1.11 4.80 -16.02
C ALA A 454 1.57 3.36 -15.79
N SER A 455 0.63 2.44 -15.57
CA SER A 455 0.96 1.01 -15.41
C SER A 455 1.54 0.41 -16.70
N LEU A 456 0.96 0.72 -17.86
CA LEU A 456 1.49 0.27 -19.17
C LEU A 456 2.88 0.85 -19.49
N LYS A 457 3.20 2.06 -19.02
CA LYS A 457 4.54 2.66 -19.16
C LYS A 457 5.53 2.10 -18.15
N THR A 458 5.07 1.74 -16.95
CA THR A 458 5.92 1.23 -15.88
C THR A 458 6.42 -0.17 -16.19
N LEU A 459 5.54 -1.05 -16.68
CA LEU A 459 5.87 -2.47 -16.83
C LEU A 459 7.14 -2.71 -17.66
N PRO A 460 7.36 -2.13 -18.86
CA PRO A 460 8.58 -2.36 -19.63
C PRO A 460 9.87 -1.94 -18.92
N ILE A 461 9.79 -0.93 -18.03
CA ILE A 461 10.94 -0.40 -17.29
C ILE A 461 11.39 -1.42 -16.23
N VAL A 462 10.44 -2.00 -15.50
CA VAL A 462 10.72 -2.88 -14.35
C VAL A 462 10.72 -4.37 -14.70
N ALA A 463 10.03 -4.77 -15.76
CA ALA A 463 9.89 -6.17 -16.17
C ALA A 463 11.22 -6.83 -16.51
N ARG A 464 12.12 -6.11 -17.20
CA ARG A 464 13.41 -6.64 -17.63
C ARG A 464 14.32 -6.95 -16.43
N PRO A 465 14.53 -6.03 -15.47
CA PRO A 465 15.24 -6.32 -14.23
C PRO A 465 14.62 -7.46 -13.41
N MET A 466 13.30 -7.43 -13.21
CA MET A 466 12.58 -8.45 -12.46
C MET A 466 12.83 -9.83 -13.08
N LEU A 467 12.62 -9.97 -14.39
CA LEU A 467 12.82 -11.22 -15.11
C LEU A 467 14.27 -11.74 -15.00
N PHE A 468 15.28 -10.89 -15.20
CA PHE A 468 16.67 -11.33 -15.05
C PHE A 468 17.02 -11.73 -13.63
N SER A 469 16.56 -10.98 -12.63
CA SER A 469 16.81 -11.32 -11.23
C SER A 469 16.14 -12.63 -10.84
N THR A 470 14.88 -12.85 -11.24
CA THR A 470 14.13 -14.06 -10.90
C THR A 470 14.64 -15.27 -11.67
N ILE A 471 15.07 -15.14 -12.93
CA ILE A 471 15.73 -16.22 -13.66
C ILE A 471 17.05 -16.60 -12.98
N ALA A 472 17.86 -15.62 -12.57
CA ALA A 472 19.10 -15.89 -11.86
C ALA A 472 18.86 -16.59 -10.51
N LEU A 473 17.87 -16.12 -9.74
CA LEU A 473 17.43 -16.77 -8.50
C LEU A 473 16.97 -18.20 -8.75
N SER A 474 16.09 -18.40 -9.73
CA SER A 474 15.53 -19.71 -10.07
C SER A 474 16.62 -20.67 -10.55
N ALA A 475 17.58 -20.20 -11.33
CA ALA A 475 18.74 -20.99 -11.77
C ALA A 475 19.64 -21.40 -10.61
N GLY A 476 19.77 -20.58 -9.56
CA GLY A 476 20.49 -20.95 -8.35
C GLY A 476 19.77 -22.03 -7.54
N PHE A 477 18.44 -21.93 -7.40
CA PHE A 477 17.66 -22.95 -6.70
C PHE A 477 17.51 -24.25 -7.49
N ILE A 478 17.41 -24.20 -8.82
CA ILE A 478 17.29 -25.41 -9.64
C ILE A 478 18.56 -26.27 -9.56
N LEU A 479 19.71 -25.72 -9.18
CA LEU A 479 20.95 -26.48 -8.99
C LEU A 479 20.81 -27.58 -7.92
N PHE A 480 19.95 -27.39 -6.92
CA PHE A 480 19.64 -28.42 -5.92
C PHE A 480 18.95 -29.65 -6.51
N SER A 481 18.38 -29.57 -7.72
CA SER A 481 17.84 -30.75 -8.41
C SER A 481 18.91 -31.81 -8.74
N LEU A 482 20.19 -31.43 -8.70
CA LEU A 482 21.33 -32.34 -8.86
C LEU A 482 21.71 -33.05 -7.56
N SER A 483 21.03 -32.77 -6.45
CA SER A 483 21.29 -33.44 -5.17
C SER A 483 20.83 -34.90 -5.17
N GLU A 484 21.58 -35.77 -4.52
CA GLU A 484 21.17 -37.15 -4.27
C GLU A 484 20.05 -37.26 -3.22
N MET A 485 19.82 -36.19 -2.44
CA MET A 485 18.79 -36.15 -1.41
C MET A 485 17.49 -35.59 -1.98
N GLU A 486 16.42 -36.39 -1.95
CA GLU A 486 15.11 -36.03 -2.51
C GLU A 486 14.55 -34.75 -1.89
N SER A 487 14.71 -34.58 -0.57
CA SER A 487 14.26 -33.37 0.13
C SER A 487 14.91 -32.08 -0.37
N GLN A 488 16.16 -32.14 -0.84
CA GLN A 488 16.89 -31.00 -1.41
C GLN A 488 16.46 -30.75 -2.86
N VAL A 489 16.26 -31.82 -3.63
CA VAL A 489 15.71 -31.74 -5.00
C VAL A 489 14.36 -31.05 -4.98
N LEU A 490 13.44 -31.51 -4.13
CA LEU A 490 12.11 -30.91 -3.96
C LEU A 490 12.23 -29.46 -3.48
N PHE A 491 13.11 -29.18 -2.51
CA PHE A 491 13.34 -27.82 -2.05
C PHE A 491 13.75 -26.86 -3.17
N GLY A 492 14.76 -27.24 -3.97
CA GLY A 492 15.23 -26.41 -5.08
C GLY A 492 14.22 -26.22 -6.20
N THR A 493 13.64 -27.33 -6.65
CA THR A 493 12.67 -27.33 -7.77
C THR A 493 11.42 -26.54 -7.42
N PHE A 494 10.83 -26.75 -6.25
CA PHE A 494 9.64 -26.00 -5.82
C PHE A 494 9.96 -24.54 -5.49
N THR A 495 11.15 -24.22 -4.95
CA THR A 495 11.52 -22.81 -4.75
C THR A 495 11.66 -22.09 -6.10
N ALA A 496 12.36 -22.68 -7.06
CA ALA A 496 12.49 -22.11 -8.42
C ALA A 496 11.12 -21.95 -9.10
N PHE A 497 10.27 -22.99 -9.04
CA PHE A 497 8.90 -22.93 -9.56
C PHE A 497 8.10 -21.78 -8.91
N THR A 498 8.15 -21.66 -7.59
CA THR A 498 7.38 -20.66 -6.84
C THR A 498 7.84 -19.24 -7.17
N LEU A 499 9.15 -19.02 -7.35
CA LEU A 499 9.69 -17.71 -7.75
C LEU A 499 9.28 -17.33 -9.18
N LEU A 500 9.29 -18.28 -10.11
CA LEU A 500 8.81 -18.05 -11.49
C LEU A 500 7.31 -17.74 -11.53
N VAL A 501 6.51 -18.43 -10.71
CA VAL A 501 5.09 -18.13 -10.53
C VAL A 501 4.90 -16.73 -9.96
N CYS A 502 5.70 -16.34 -8.96
CA CYS A 502 5.66 -14.99 -8.39
C CYS A 502 5.89 -13.93 -9.46
N LEU A 503 6.93 -14.07 -10.28
CA LEU A 503 7.22 -13.18 -11.40
C LEU A 503 6.05 -13.10 -12.39
N ALA A 504 5.44 -14.23 -12.74
CA ALA A 504 4.29 -14.24 -13.64
C ALA A 504 3.11 -13.45 -13.06
N ILE A 505 2.86 -13.55 -11.76
CA ILE A 505 1.79 -12.81 -11.08
C ILE A 505 2.13 -11.32 -10.97
N ASP A 506 3.36 -10.96 -10.60
CA ASP A 506 3.82 -9.57 -10.51
C ASP A 506 3.84 -8.86 -11.88
N MET A 507 4.06 -9.59 -12.98
CA MET A 507 4.02 -9.03 -14.32
C MET A 507 2.61 -8.94 -14.93
N THR A 508 1.62 -9.66 -14.39
CA THR A 508 0.27 -9.75 -15.00
C THR A 508 -0.85 -9.32 -14.06
N TYR A 509 -0.94 -9.91 -12.86
CA TYR A 509 -1.97 -9.60 -11.88
C TYR A 509 -1.77 -8.22 -11.25
N LEU A 510 -0.56 -7.93 -10.77
CA LEU A 510 -0.26 -6.68 -10.06
C LEU A 510 -0.51 -5.42 -10.93
N PRO A 511 -0.08 -5.35 -12.21
CA PRO A 511 -0.38 -4.22 -13.06
C PRO A 511 -1.88 -4.12 -13.33
N SER A 512 -2.57 -5.26 -13.56
CA SER A 512 -4.01 -5.30 -13.82
C SER A 512 -4.83 -4.74 -12.66
N ILE A 513 -4.55 -5.15 -11.43
CA ILE A 513 -5.32 -4.71 -10.25
C ILE A 513 -5.11 -3.21 -9.99
N VAL A 514 -3.88 -2.73 -10.18
CA VAL A 514 -3.53 -1.31 -10.00
C VAL A 514 -4.18 -0.44 -11.08
N MET A 515 -4.30 -0.92 -12.33
CA MET A 515 -5.03 -0.23 -13.40
C MET A 515 -6.52 -0.06 -13.08
N GLU A 516 -7.16 -1.06 -12.47
CA GLU A 516 -8.62 -1.09 -12.26
C GLU A 516 -9.05 -0.45 -10.93
N THR A 517 -8.27 -0.63 -9.84
CA THR A 517 -8.66 -0.16 -8.50
C THR A 517 -8.42 1.34 -8.29
N GLY A 518 -7.53 1.94 -9.08
CA GLY A 518 -7.40 3.38 -9.16
C GLY A 518 -7.03 4.07 -7.84
N LEU A 519 -6.20 3.47 -6.98
CA LEU A 519 -5.80 4.13 -5.74
C LEU A 519 -4.75 5.23 -5.98
N ILE A 520 -4.93 6.32 -5.24
CA ILE A 520 -3.99 7.44 -5.09
C ILE A 520 -3.13 7.07 -3.89
N THR A 521 -1.81 7.09 -4.02
CA THR A 521 -0.91 6.74 -2.91
C THR A 521 -0.72 7.93 -1.99
N VAL A 522 -0.20 7.70 -0.79
CA VAL A 522 0.15 8.77 0.15
C VAL A 522 1.50 9.42 -0.20
N TRP A 523 2.19 9.00 -1.25
CA TRP A 523 3.37 9.72 -1.75
C TRP A 523 3.02 11.10 -2.30
N ASP A 524 1.77 11.28 -2.76
CA ASP A 524 1.20 12.60 -3.05
C ASP A 524 1.15 13.48 -1.78
N TYR A 525 1.08 12.88 -0.58
CA TYR A 525 1.01 13.55 0.72
C TYR A 525 2.36 14.04 1.24
N VAL A 526 3.45 13.40 0.78
CA VAL A 526 4.82 13.62 1.27
C VAL A 526 5.65 14.43 0.27
N GLY A 527 5.36 14.35 -1.03
CA GLY A 527 6.10 15.07 -2.08
C GLY A 527 5.92 16.59 -2.04
N LEU A 528 4.80 17.08 -1.51
CA LEU A 528 4.54 18.50 -1.33
C LEU A 528 4.84 18.92 0.11
N LYS A 529 6.05 19.45 0.33
CA LYS A 529 6.39 20.18 1.55
C LYS A 529 5.64 21.51 1.58
N PHE A 530 4.37 21.47 1.98
CA PHE A 530 3.68 22.68 2.40
C PHE A 530 4.03 22.96 3.87
N ASP A 531 4.80 24.02 4.11
CA ASP A 531 4.95 24.61 5.43
C ASP A 531 3.69 25.45 5.75
N GLU A 532 3.35 25.59 7.02
CA GLU A 532 2.12 26.27 7.48
C GLU A 532 2.03 27.71 6.97
N GLN A 533 3.16 28.44 6.99
CA GLN A 533 3.28 29.78 6.43
C GLN A 533 3.01 29.84 4.91
N PHE A 534 3.41 28.80 4.17
CA PHE A 534 3.22 28.76 2.72
C PHE A 534 1.76 28.45 2.33
N ILE A 535 1.00 27.76 3.19
CA ILE A 535 -0.43 27.50 2.95
C ILE A 535 -1.25 28.78 3.15
N GLU A 536 -0.89 29.60 4.15
CA GLU A 536 -1.53 30.89 4.39
C GLU A 536 -1.28 31.88 3.24
N GLU A 537 -0.12 31.81 2.58
CA GLU A 537 0.22 32.61 1.39
C GLU A 537 -0.61 32.23 0.14
N ILE A 538 -1.22 31.04 0.10
CA ILE A 538 -1.99 30.58 -1.06
C ILE A 538 -3.47 30.92 -0.88
N ASP A 539 -3.95 31.86 -1.68
CA ASP A 539 -5.34 32.32 -1.69
C ASP A 539 -6.37 31.17 -1.79
N LEU A 540 -6.04 30.11 -2.55
CA LEU A 540 -6.92 28.96 -2.74
C LEU A 540 -7.17 28.16 -1.44
N PHE A 541 -6.23 28.18 -0.49
CA PHE A 541 -6.27 27.38 0.73
C PHE A 541 -6.57 28.20 2.00
N GLN A 542 -6.94 29.47 1.85
CA GLN A 542 -7.36 30.31 2.98
C GLN A 542 -8.48 29.62 3.80
N ASN A 543 -8.43 29.71 5.12
CA ASN A 543 -9.39 29.07 6.04
C ASN A 543 -9.43 27.53 5.98
N MET A 544 -8.41 26.88 5.40
CA MET A 544 -8.19 25.43 5.47
C MET A 544 -7.05 25.13 6.43
N THR A 545 -7.19 24.08 7.25
CA THR A 545 -6.07 23.59 8.06
C THR A 545 -4.97 23.00 7.17
N VAL A 546 -3.72 22.93 7.65
CA VAL A 546 -2.59 22.29 6.93
C VAL A 546 -2.96 20.90 6.41
N ARG A 547 -3.73 20.14 7.19
CA ARG A 547 -4.21 18.80 6.82
C ARG A 547 -5.25 18.85 5.70
N GLU A 548 -6.19 19.79 5.74
CA GLU A 548 -7.21 19.97 4.71
C GLU A 548 -6.63 20.49 3.41
N ALA A 549 -5.71 21.46 3.48
CA ALA A 549 -4.99 22.01 2.34
C ALA A 549 -4.11 20.93 1.67
N LYS A 550 -3.37 20.13 2.46
CA LYS A 550 -2.67 18.95 1.95
C LYS A 550 -3.63 18.01 1.23
N ILE A 551 -4.77 17.69 1.83
CA ILE A 551 -5.76 16.81 1.20
C ILE A 551 -6.35 17.39 -0.10
N ALA A 552 -6.54 18.71 -0.17
CA ALA A 552 -7.00 19.37 -1.38
C ALA A 552 -5.91 19.39 -2.46
N SER A 553 -4.65 19.61 -2.08
CA SER A 553 -3.49 19.58 -2.99
C SER A 553 -3.12 18.18 -3.48
N LEU A 554 -3.45 17.11 -2.73
CA LEU A 554 -3.26 15.71 -3.15
C LEU A 554 -3.96 15.37 -4.45
N MET A 555 -5.05 16.08 -4.74
CA MET A 555 -5.81 15.87 -5.95
C MET A 555 -5.21 16.69 -7.10
N ALA A 556 -4.39 17.69 -6.82
CA ALA A 556 -3.67 18.52 -7.77
C ALA A 556 -2.29 17.93 -8.06
N TYR A 557 -1.66 18.32 -9.16
CA TYR A 557 -0.34 17.84 -9.54
C TYR A 557 0.61 19.02 -9.76
N THR A 558 1.91 18.79 -9.70
CA THR A 558 2.89 19.84 -9.99
C THR A 558 3.39 19.79 -11.42
N GLU A 559 3.60 20.95 -12.02
CA GLU A 559 4.19 21.11 -13.34
C GLU A 559 5.40 22.05 -13.26
N ASP A 560 6.56 21.58 -13.72
CA ASP A 560 7.80 22.35 -13.74
C ASP A 560 8.04 22.90 -15.15
N LEU A 561 8.17 24.22 -15.26
CA LEU A 561 8.40 24.95 -16.50
C LEU A 561 9.80 25.58 -16.50
N GLU A 562 10.51 25.47 -17.61
CA GLU A 562 11.73 26.24 -17.84
C GLU A 562 11.42 27.69 -18.22
N LYS A 563 12.37 28.61 -18.04
CA LYS A 563 12.22 30.02 -18.44
C LYS A 563 11.94 30.12 -19.95
N GLY A 564 10.92 30.89 -20.31
CA GLY A 564 10.48 31.11 -21.69
C GLY A 564 9.50 30.04 -22.21
N THR A 565 9.11 29.07 -21.38
CA THR A 565 8.13 28.06 -21.77
C THR A 565 6.73 28.66 -21.80
N LEU A 566 6.06 28.58 -22.96
CA LEU A 566 4.66 28.97 -23.11
C LEU A 566 3.74 27.88 -22.52
N LEU A 567 2.89 28.24 -21.56
CA LEU A 567 2.00 27.32 -20.87
C LEU A 567 0.68 27.10 -21.64
N PHE A 568 0.06 28.19 -22.10
CA PHE A 568 -1.11 28.15 -22.99
C PHE A 568 -1.25 29.48 -23.73
N THR A 569 -2.04 29.46 -24.81
CA THR A 569 -2.32 30.63 -25.65
C THR A 569 -3.73 31.19 -25.42
N GLN A 570 -3.90 32.49 -25.64
CA GLN A 570 -5.21 33.12 -25.66
C GLN A 570 -6.13 32.43 -26.69
N GLY A 571 -7.38 32.16 -26.31
CA GLY A 571 -8.37 31.47 -27.15
C GLY A 571 -8.32 29.95 -27.07
N GLU A 572 -7.26 29.37 -26.50
CA GLU A 572 -7.18 27.93 -26.26
C GLU A 572 -8.25 27.50 -25.25
N ILE A 573 -8.85 26.32 -25.41
CA ILE A 573 -9.85 25.82 -24.46
C ILE A 573 -9.13 25.09 -23.34
N GLY A 574 -9.25 25.59 -22.11
CA GLY A 574 -8.66 24.95 -20.92
C GLY A 574 -9.73 24.51 -19.92
N ASP A 575 -9.47 23.44 -19.18
CA ASP A 575 -10.33 22.92 -18.10
C ASP A 575 -9.62 22.86 -16.73
N GLU A 576 -8.52 23.59 -16.61
CA GLU A 576 -7.59 23.55 -15.48
C GLU A 576 -7.11 24.94 -15.08
N MET A 577 -6.86 25.11 -13.78
CA MET A 577 -6.32 26.30 -13.15
C MET A 577 -4.98 25.99 -12.49
N TYR A 578 -4.20 27.04 -12.22
CA TYR A 578 -2.82 26.94 -11.75
C TYR A 578 -2.61 27.79 -10.50
N VAL A 579 -1.71 27.34 -9.62
CA VAL A 579 -1.19 28.09 -8.47
C VAL A 579 0.33 28.10 -8.58
N VAL A 580 0.96 29.26 -8.46
CA VAL A 580 2.42 29.37 -8.53
C VAL A 580 3.04 28.92 -7.21
N LEU A 581 3.76 27.80 -7.21
CA LEU A 581 4.44 27.29 -6.01
C LEU A 581 5.84 27.90 -5.81
N SER A 582 6.54 28.20 -6.90
CA SER A 582 7.83 28.90 -6.90
C SER A 582 8.15 29.45 -8.30
N GLY A 583 8.84 30.58 -8.41
CA GLY A 583 9.12 31.25 -9.69
C GLY A 583 8.04 32.27 -10.05
N SER A 584 7.91 32.60 -11.34
CA SER A 584 6.95 33.60 -11.81
C SER A 584 6.42 33.33 -13.22
N ILE A 585 5.13 33.60 -13.43
CA ILE A 585 4.42 33.51 -14.71
C ILE A 585 4.09 34.91 -15.21
N SER A 586 4.35 35.19 -16.49
CA SER A 586 3.88 36.38 -17.17
C SER A 586 2.57 36.08 -17.92
N ILE A 587 1.52 36.83 -17.62
CA ILE A 587 0.24 36.79 -18.34
C ILE A 587 0.24 37.95 -19.34
N PHE A 588 -0.01 37.66 -20.61
CA PHE A 588 0.06 38.66 -21.68
C PHE A 588 -1.04 38.48 -22.73
N LEU A 589 -1.40 39.57 -23.40
CA LEU A 589 -2.24 39.56 -24.59
C LEU A 589 -1.37 39.76 -25.83
N ASP A 590 -1.67 39.02 -26.89
CA ASP A 590 -1.09 39.23 -28.20
C ASP A 590 -2.17 39.76 -29.14
N LYS A 591 -2.08 41.05 -29.49
CA LYS A 591 -2.94 41.70 -30.49
C LYS A 591 -2.07 42.25 -31.60
N ASN A 592 -2.29 41.78 -32.83
CA ASN A 592 -1.58 42.22 -34.04
C ASN A 592 -0.04 42.10 -33.94
N GLY A 593 0.48 41.07 -33.27
CA GLY A 593 1.92 40.82 -33.11
C GLY A 593 2.61 41.73 -32.10
N LYS A 594 1.84 42.51 -31.31
CA LYS A 594 2.34 43.36 -30.24
C LYS A 594 1.96 42.77 -28.90
N ARG A 595 2.94 42.15 -28.23
CA ARG A 595 2.81 41.61 -26.88
C ARG A 595 2.55 42.74 -25.87
N THR A 596 1.48 42.60 -25.11
CA THR A 596 1.14 43.49 -23.99
C THR A 596 1.07 42.66 -22.72
N ASP A 597 2.08 42.81 -21.84
CA ASP A 597 2.10 42.11 -20.55
C ASP A 597 1.03 42.71 -19.64
N LEU A 598 0.12 41.88 -19.14
CA LEU A 598 -0.99 42.28 -18.27
C LEU A 598 -0.58 42.28 -16.80
N VAL A 599 0.05 41.19 -16.36
CA VAL A 599 0.47 40.99 -14.98
C VAL A 599 1.54 39.92 -14.90
N ARG A 600 2.47 40.09 -13.96
CA ARG A 600 3.41 39.05 -13.56
C ARG A 600 2.95 38.47 -12.24
N LEU A 601 2.72 37.17 -12.22
CA LEU A 601 2.25 36.43 -11.06
C LEU A 601 3.43 35.74 -10.39
N GLU A 602 3.50 35.87 -9.07
CA GLU A 602 4.57 35.32 -8.24
C GLU A 602 4.03 34.17 -7.38
N LYS A 603 4.92 33.59 -6.57
CA LYS A 603 4.61 32.53 -5.60
C LYS A 603 3.37 32.88 -4.77
N GLY A 604 2.43 31.94 -4.68
CA GLY A 604 1.17 32.08 -3.95
C GLY A 604 -0.02 32.50 -4.83
N ASN A 605 0.22 33.13 -5.99
CA ASN A 605 -0.86 33.57 -6.87
C ASN A 605 -1.51 32.42 -7.64
N THR A 606 -2.83 32.55 -7.87
CA THR A 606 -3.65 31.62 -8.64
C THR A 606 -4.09 32.23 -9.96
N PHE A 607 -4.14 31.46 -11.05
CA PHE A 607 -4.64 31.93 -12.35
C PHE A 607 -5.27 30.81 -13.19
N GLY A 608 -6.03 31.19 -14.21
CA GLY A 608 -6.69 30.24 -15.12
C GLY A 608 -7.96 29.61 -14.53
N GLU A 609 -8.49 30.18 -13.46
CA GLU A 609 -9.66 29.71 -12.70
C GLU A 609 -10.95 29.59 -13.54
N MET A 610 -11.10 30.42 -14.58
CA MET A 610 -12.28 30.40 -15.44
C MET A 610 -12.42 29.13 -16.28
N GLY A 611 -11.30 28.50 -16.65
CA GLY A 611 -11.29 27.24 -17.43
C GLY A 611 -11.97 26.09 -16.67
N LEU A 612 -11.76 26.04 -15.35
CA LEU A 612 -12.22 24.98 -14.46
C LEU A 612 -13.75 24.84 -14.40
N PHE A 613 -14.51 25.94 -14.50
CA PHE A 613 -15.97 25.93 -14.34
C PHE A 613 -16.75 25.72 -15.63
N ARG A 614 -16.22 26.16 -16.80
CA ARG A 614 -17.02 26.19 -18.04
C ARG A 614 -16.38 25.62 -19.30
N LYS A 615 -15.18 25.00 -19.29
CA LYS A 615 -14.43 24.73 -20.55
C LYS A 615 -14.41 26.00 -21.40
N ALA A 616 -13.91 27.07 -20.78
CA ALA A 616 -13.88 28.39 -21.37
C ALA A 616 -12.58 28.60 -22.16
N GLU A 617 -12.65 29.47 -23.15
CA GLU A 617 -11.46 29.96 -23.85
C GLU A 617 -10.56 30.74 -22.87
N ARG A 618 -9.25 30.54 -22.97
CA ARG A 618 -8.25 31.28 -22.19
C ARG A 618 -8.32 32.76 -22.56
N SER A 619 -8.52 33.63 -21.57
CA SER A 619 -8.67 35.08 -21.78
C SER A 619 -7.36 35.78 -22.15
N ALA A 620 -6.21 35.16 -21.86
CA ALA A 620 -4.87 35.66 -22.15
C ALA A 620 -3.89 34.48 -22.30
N SER A 621 -2.69 34.74 -22.82
CA SER A 621 -1.59 33.78 -22.89
C SER A 621 -0.78 33.78 -21.59
N ALA A 622 -0.15 32.66 -21.26
CA ALA A 622 0.70 32.52 -20.06
C ALA A 622 2.06 31.91 -20.43
N GLU A 623 3.16 32.50 -19.91
CA GLU A 623 4.53 32.05 -20.14
C GLU A 623 5.36 32.11 -18.85
N ALA A 624 6.26 31.16 -18.66
CA ALA A 624 7.18 31.15 -17.53
C ALA A 624 8.27 32.23 -17.68
N ALA A 625 8.26 33.24 -16.81
CA ALA A 625 9.26 34.32 -16.83
C ALA A 625 10.63 33.87 -16.25
N GLU A 626 10.62 32.82 -15.42
CA GLU A 626 11.79 32.12 -14.89
C GLU A 626 11.45 30.64 -14.65
N LYS A 627 12.38 29.84 -14.11
CA LYS A 627 12.11 28.44 -13.77
C LYS A 627 10.98 28.38 -12.73
N THR A 628 9.82 27.88 -13.15
CA THR A 628 8.58 28.01 -12.39
C THR A 628 7.97 26.66 -12.10
N ARG A 629 7.54 26.45 -10.86
CA ARG A 629 6.80 25.27 -10.43
C ARG A 629 5.35 25.68 -10.16
N LEU A 630 4.41 25.02 -10.81
CA LEU A 630 2.98 25.25 -10.68
C LEU A 630 2.31 24.08 -9.98
N LEU A 631 1.28 24.34 -9.17
CA LEU A 631 0.29 23.37 -8.75
C LEU A 631 -0.93 23.53 -9.63
N VAL A 632 -1.36 22.45 -10.26
CA VAL A 632 -2.41 22.51 -11.27
C VAL A 632 -3.62 21.70 -10.83
N VAL A 633 -4.77 22.34 -10.88
CA VAL A 633 -6.05 21.81 -10.40
C VAL A 633 -6.99 21.75 -11.61
N ASN A 634 -7.44 20.54 -11.97
CA ASN A 634 -8.40 20.35 -13.06
C ASN A 634 -9.74 19.79 -12.56
N ARG A 635 -10.72 19.69 -13.46
CA ARG A 635 -12.06 19.24 -13.11
C ARG A 635 -12.11 17.77 -12.65
N ASP A 636 -11.30 16.91 -13.25
CA ASP A 636 -11.20 15.48 -12.89
C ASP A 636 -10.61 15.28 -11.49
N CYS A 637 -9.78 16.21 -11.03
CA CYS A 637 -9.24 16.25 -9.66
C CYS A 637 -10.32 16.59 -8.62
N LEU A 638 -11.33 17.39 -8.99
CA LEU A 638 -12.36 17.87 -8.06
C LEU A 638 -13.48 16.84 -7.80
N GLU A 639 -13.79 15.97 -8.77
CA GLU A 639 -14.84 14.95 -8.62
C GLU A 639 -14.58 13.93 -7.48
N PRO A 640 -13.37 13.34 -7.37
CA PRO A 640 -12.99 12.48 -6.25
C PRO A 640 -13.03 13.22 -4.90
N LEU A 641 -12.64 14.50 -4.86
CA LEU A 641 -12.66 15.32 -3.65
C LEU A 641 -14.09 15.54 -3.18
N LYS A 642 -15.03 15.84 -4.09
CA LYS A 642 -16.47 15.95 -3.79
C LYS A 642 -17.05 14.66 -3.21
N LYS A 643 -16.66 13.50 -3.74
CA LYS A 643 -17.18 12.19 -3.30
C LYS A 643 -16.59 11.72 -1.97
N ARG A 644 -15.28 11.87 -1.78
CA ARG A 644 -14.58 11.35 -0.60
C ARG A 644 -14.64 12.33 0.58
N ASN A 645 -14.40 13.62 0.33
CA ASN A 645 -14.24 14.64 1.36
C ASN A 645 -15.09 15.90 1.06
N PRO A 646 -16.43 15.82 1.11
CA PRO A 646 -17.33 16.88 0.65
C PRO A 646 -17.15 18.21 1.41
N LYS A 647 -16.81 18.18 2.71
CA LYS A 647 -16.52 19.40 3.49
C LYS A 647 -15.31 20.17 2.96
N ILE A 648 -14.24 19.46 2.59
CA ILE A 648 -13.02 20.04 2.04
C ILE A 648 -13.29 20.62 0.65
N ALA A 649 -14.04 19.88 -0.18
CA ALA A 649 -14.48 20.37 -1.48
C ALA A 649 -15.30 21.67 -1.36
N ALA A 650 -16.24 21.74 -0.42
CA ALA A 650 -17.05 22.94 -0.20
C ALA A 650 -16.22 24.16 0.20
N LYS A 651 -15.25 23.99 1.11
CA LYS A 651 -14.30 25.06 1.47
C LYS A 651 -13.48 25.54 0.25
N LEU A 652 -12.94 24.59 -0.51
CA LEU A 652 -12.17 24.89 -1.72
C LEU A 652 -13.01 25.68 -2.74
N PHE A 653 -14.25 25.25 -3.00
CA PHE A 653 -15.16 25.95 -3.91
C PHE A 653 -15.52 27.36 -3.41
N LEU A 654 -15.71 27.53 -2.10
CA LEU A 654 -16.00 28.84 -1.50
C LEU A 654 -14.82 29.80 -1.69
N ASN A 655 -13.59 29.34 -1.44
CA ASN A 655 -12.38 30.14 -1.66
C ASN A 655 -12.23 30.53 -3.14
N LEU A 656 -12.52 29.59 -4.04
CA LEU A 656 -12.47 29.83 -5.48
C LEU A 656 -13.52 30.84 -5.95
N ALA A 657 -14.74 30.78 -5.39
CA ALA A 657 -15.79 31.75 -5.65
C ALA A 657 -15.42 33.15 -5.16
N ASN A 658 -14.86 33.26 -3.95
CA ASN A 658 -14.37 34.54 -3.41
C ASN A 658 -13.23 35.11 -4.26
N ARG A 659 -12.33 34.26 -4.78
CA ARG A 659 -11.24 34.70 -5.67
C ARG A 659 -11.76 35.20 -7.01
N LEU A 660 -12.72 34.49 -7.62
CA LEU A 660 -13.39 34.93 -8.85
C LEU A 660 -14.07 36.29 -8.66
N GLN A 661 -14.74 36.50 -7.52
CA GLN A 661 -15.36 37.78 -7.17
C GLN A 661 -14.30 38.90 -7.05
N SER A 662 -13.19 38.65 -6.37
CA SER A 662 -12.11 39.63 -6.22
C SER A 662 -11.46 39.98 -7.57
N SER A 663 -11.22 38.96 -8.41
CA SER A 663 -10.64 39.12 -9.75
C SER A 663 -11.56 39.95 -10.67
N LEU A 664 -12.87 39.71 -10.61
CA LEU A 664 -13.87 40.50 -11.34
C LEU A 664 -13.87 41.97 -10.88
N LYS A 665 -13.86 42.20 -9.56
CA LYS A 665 -13.84 43.56 -9.00
C LYS A 665 -12.59 44.33 -9.42
N GLU A 666 -11.42 43.70 -9.36
CA GLU A 666 -10.15 44.32 -9.76
C GLU A 666 -10.12 44.62 -11.27
N THR A 667 -10.72 43.75 -12.09
CA THR A 667 -10.86 43.99 -13.53
C THR A 667 -11.78 45.18 -13.81
N ASP A 668 -12.89 45.30 -13.08
CA ASP A 668 -13.85 46.40 -13.23
C ASP A 668 -13.22 47.76 -12.81
N GLU A 669 -12.48 47.78 -11.70
CA GLU A 669 -11.72 48.97 -11.26
C GLU A 669 -10.65 49.39 -12.27
N ARG A 670 -9.95 48.43 -12.90
CA ARG A 670 -8.98 48.70 -13.98
C ARG A 670 -9.64 49.24 -15.25
N LEU A 671 -10.85 48.77 -15.59
CA LEU A 671 -11.61 49.29 -16.72
C LEU A 671 -12.12 50.71 -16.46
N LEU A 672 -12.52 51.02 -15.22
CA LEU A 672 -12.94 52.36 -14.82
C LEU A 672 -11.77 53.35 -14.87
N THR A 673 -10.61 52.97 -14.35
CA THR A 673 -9.39 53.81 -14.39
C THR A 673 -8.85 53.99 -15.81
N GLN A 674 -8.92 52.97 -16.69
CA GLN A 674 -8.61 53.14 -18.11
C GLN A 674 -9.58 54.09 -18.82
N LYS A 675 -10.89 54.04 -18.48
CA LYS A 675 -11.88 54.97 -19.03
C LYS A 675 -11.63 56.41 -18.59
N GLU A 676 -11.25 56.65 -17.34
CA GLU A 676 -10.85 57.98 -16.86
C GLU A 676 -9.58 58.50 -17.56
N PHE A 677 -8.62 57.62 -17.84
CA PHE A 677 -7.41 57.95 -18.59
C PHE A 677 -7.69 58.24 -20.07
N ASP A 678 -8.62 57.50 -20.69
CA ASP A 678 -9.05 57.77 -22.07
C ASP A 678 -9.89 59.07 -22.14
N LEU A 679 -10.75 59.34 -21.14
CA LEU A 679 -11.55 60.57 -21.02
C LEU A 679 -10.66 61.81 -20.88
N THR A 680 -9.64 61.79 -20.02
CA THR A 680 -8.68 62.89 -19.89
C THR A 680 -7.85 63.09 -21.17
N SER A 681 -7.53 62.02 -21.89
CA SER A 681 -6.86 62.11 -23.21
C SER A 681 -7.79 62.60 -24.33
N LEU A 682 -9.09 62.29 -24.24
CA LEU A 682 -10.14 62.79 -25.14
C LEU A 682 -10.43 64.26 -24.86
N GLU A 683 -10.50 64.67 -23.59
CA GLU A 683 -10.62 66.07 -23.14
C GLU A 683 -9.42 66.90 -23.62
N ALA A 684 -8.19 66.37 -23.51
CA ALA A 684 -7.01 67.05 -24.04
C ALA A 684 -7.01 67.19 -25.57
N LYS A 685 -7.62 66.24 -26.31
CA LYS A 685 -7.81 66.32 -27.77
C LYS A 685 -9.00 67.18 -28.18
N LEU A 686 -10.05 67.24 -27.37
CA LEU A 686 -11.22 68.08 -27.57
C LEU A 686 -10.90 69.57 -27.29
N ASN A 687 -10.01 69.85 -26.35
CA ASN A 687 -9.55 71.20 -26.01
C ASN A 687 -8.62 71.84 -27.07
N ALA A 688 -8.23 71.12 -28.12
CA ALA A 688 -7.37 71.64 -29.19
C ALA A 688 -8.14 72.15 -30.43
N ASN A 689 -9.47 72.19 -30.40
CA ASN A 689 -10.29 72.75 -31.48
C ASN A 689 -11.24 73.81 -30.90
N GLU A 690 -10.85 75.07 -31.00
CA GLU A 690 -11.72 76.22 -30.73
C GLU A 690 -12.83 76.30 -31.79
N ASN A 691 -14.05 75.95 -31.38
CA ASN A 691 -15.33 76.61 -31.72
C ASN A 691 -16.47 75.62 -31.57
N ILE A 692 -17.02 75.44 -30.36
CA ILE A 692 -18.42 75.01 -30.21
C ILE A 692 -19.05 75.77 -29.05
N GLU A 693 -20.11 76.49 -29.39
CA GLU A 693 -21.01 77.25 -28.53
C GLU A 693 -21.59 76.39 -27.39
N GLN A 694 -21.65 76.98 -26.20
CA GLN A 694 -22.34 76.42 -25.05
C GLN A 694 -23.83 76.26 -25.34
N THR A 695 -24.32 75.02 -25.37
CA THR A 695 -25.73 74.71 -25.15
C THR A 695 -25.87 74.08 -23.77
N GLU A 696 -26.09 74.92 -22.75
CA GLU A 696 -26.54 74.47 -21.43
C GLU A 696 -27.95 73.89 -21.57
N VAL A 697 -28.09 72.58 -21.41
CA VAL A 697 -29.39 71.94 -21.26
C VAL A 697 -29.87 72.17 -19.83
N SER A 698 -30.50 73.33 -19.60
CA SER A 698 -31.35 73.58 -18.44
C SER A 698 -32.68 72.84 -18.65
N ILE A 699 -32.82 71.64 -18.08
CA ILE A 699 -34.13 70.96 -18.03
C ILE A 699 -34.97 71.67 -16.97
N GLU A 700 -35.97 72.45 -17.39
CA GLU A 700 -36.97 72.98 -16.46
C GLU A 700 -37.76 71.81 -15.84
N PRO A 701 -38.02 71.81 -14.50
CA PRO A 701 -38.68 70.70 -13.82
C PRO A 701 -40.03 70.30 -14.41
N ALA A 702 -40.74 71.23 -15.08
CA ALA A 702 -42.04 70.98 -15.67
C ALA A 702 -42.01 69.90 -16.78
N GLU A 703 -40.92 69.83 -17.56
CA GLU A 703 -40.77 68.89 -18.68
C GLU A 703 -40.46 67.45 -18.21
N PHE A 704 -39.77 67.31 -17.06
CA PHE A 704 -39.51 66.01 -16.43
C PHE A 704 -40.80 65.31 -15.98
N TRP A 705 -41.75 66.08 -15.44
CA TRP A 705 -43.03 65.55 -14.96
C TRP A 705 -44.02 65.16 -16.06
N GLU A 706 -43.89 65.72 -17.26
CA GLU A 706 -44.73 65.33 -18.40
C GLU A 706 -44.38 63.94 -18.95
N LYS A 707 -43.11 63.54 -18.88
CA LYS A 707 -42.64 62.22 -19.34
C LYS A 707 -43.04 61.05 -18.43
N LEU A 708 -43.31 61.30 -17.15
CA LEU A 708 -43.66 60.27 -16.16
C LEU A 708 -45.08 59.70 -16.31
N GLY A 709 -45.87 60.19 -17.27
CA GLY A 709 -47.23 59.72 -17.55
C GLY A 709 -48.25 60.17 -16.50
N LYS A 710 -49.41 60.68 -16.96
CA LYS A 710 -50.46 61.27 -16.10
C LYS A 710 -50.94 60.36 -14.95
N LYS A 711 -50.82 59.03 -15.09
CA LYS A 711 -51.23 58.04 -14.08
C LYS A 711 -50.32 58.05 -12.86
N TRP A 712 -49.00 58.06 -13.06
CA TRP A 712 -48.03 58.04 -11.96
C TRP A 712 -47.91 59.39 -11.26
N ARG A 713 -47.99 60.50 -12.03
CA ARG A 713 -48.03 61.86 -11.46
C ARG A 713 -49.17 62.04 -10.46
N ARG A 714 -50.35 61.45 -10.72
CA ARG A 714 -51.51 61.53 -9.81
C ARG A 714 -51.34 60.68 -8.55
N ILE A 715 -50.70 59.51 -8.66
CA ILE A 715 -50.46 58.60 -7.54
C ILE A 715 -49.37 59.16 -6.62
N ILE A 716 -48.28 59.68 -7.19
CA ILE A 716 -47.18 60.23 -6.40
C ILE A 716 -47.63 61.50 -5.66
N MET A 717 -48.36 62.40 -6.34
CA MET A 717 -48.85 63.63 -5.70
C MET A 717 -49.92 63.41 -4.63
N SER A 718 -50.60 62.25 -4.56
CA SER A 718 -51.55 61.98 -3.46
C SER A 718 -50.88 61.63 -2.14
N TYR A 719 -49.59 61.29 -2.16
CA TYR A 719 -48.81 60.92 -0.97
C TYR A 719 -47.72 61.96 -0.63
N CYS A 720 -47.64 63.09 -1.37
CA CYS A 720 -46.59 64.11 -1.23
C CYS A 720 -47.12 65.52 -0.95
N GLU A 721 -46.37 66.29 -0.16
CA GLU A 721 -46.47 67.76 -0.10
C GLU A 721 -45.21 68.43 -0.67
N SER A 722 -45.39 69.44 -1.52
CA SER A 722 -44.27 70.18 -2.13
C SER A 722 -43.95 71.46 -1.36
N HIS A 723 -42.66 71.66 -1.08
CA HIS A 723 -42.14 72.82 -0.36
C HIS A 723 -41.04 73.51 -1.18
N SER A 724 -41.18 74.82 -1.39
CA SER A 724 -40.14 75.65 -2.00
C SER A 724 -39.33 76.36 -0.92
N ILE A 725 -38.01 76.16 -0.92
CA ILE A 725 -37.11 76.63 0.13
C ILE A 725 -35.97 77.43 -0.47
N MET A 726 -35.83 78.67 0.01
CA MET A 726 -34.78 79.60 -0.40
C MET A 726 -33.39 79.14 0.08
N SER A 727 -32.34 79.51 -0.65
CA SER A 727 -30.93 79.25 -0.32
C SER A 727 -30.57 79.74 1.09
N GLY A 728 -29.83 78.93 1.85
CA GLY A 728 -29.32 79.26 3.18
C GLY A 728 -30.29 79.04 4.35
N LYS A 729 -31.52 78.55 4.09
CA LYS A 729 -32.52 78.28 5.13
C LYS A 729 -32.33 76.88 5.74
N LYS A 730 -32.28 76.80 7.07
CA LYS A 730 -32.05 75.53 7.81
C LYS A 730 -33.35 74.78 8.07
N ILE A 731 -33.38 73.49 7.73
CA ILE A 731 -34.51 72.59 8.01
C ILE A 731 -34.13 71.72 9.22
N THR A 732 -34.93 71.78 10.29
CA THR A 732 -34.54 71.24 11.61
C THR A 732 -35.55 70.29 12.27
N ASN A 733 -36.61 69.84 11.57
CA ASN A 733 -37.71 69.12 12.21
C ASN A 733 -38.14 67.85 11.47
N ILE A 734 -37.19 66.94 11.20
CA ILE A 734 -37.48 65.63 10.60
C ILE A 734 -37.84 64.66 11.72
N LYS A 735 -39.09 64.18 11.77
CA LYS A 735 -39.58 63.27 12.82
C LYS A 735 -39.53 61.82 12.35
N ALA A 736 -38.49 61.08 12.77
CA ALA A 736 -38.25 59.69 12.37
C ALA A 736 -39.42 58.71 12.58
N LYS A 737 -40.35 58.99 13.53
CA LYS A 737 -41.46 58.08 13.86
C LYS A 737 -42.61 58.00 12.82
N LYS A 738 -42.62 58.83 11.78
CA LYS A 738 -43.69 58.81 10.74
C LYS A 738 -43.22 58.37 9.35
N GLY A 739 -41.94 58.10 9.14
CA GLY A 739 -41.41 57.77 7.82
C GLY A 739 -41.40 58.96 6.86
N ASP A 740 -41.11 60.17 7.36
CA ASP A 740 -41.00 61.36 6.51
C ASP A 740 -39.76 61.24 5.59
N TYR A 741 -39.97 61.02 4.29
CA TYR A 741 -38.91 61.01 3.27
C TYR A 741 -38.94 62.32 2.47
N PHE A 742 -37.77 62.95 2.30
CA PHE A 742 -37.63 64.14 1.45
C PHE A 742 -36.91 63.79 0.15
N PHE A 743 -37.52 64.16 -0.97
CA PHE A 743 -36.89 64.09 -2.29
C PHE A 743 -36.58 65.48 -2.81
N ILE A 744 -35.35 65.67 -3.29
CA ILE A 744 -34.90 66.91 -3.90
C ILE A 744 -35.22 66.81 -5.38
N THR A 745 -36.20 67.60 -5.84
CA THR A 745 -36.59 67.61 -7.26
C THR A 745 -35.81 68.64 -8.06
N SER A 746 -35.24 69.64 -7.40
CA SER A 746 -34.35 70.63 -8.00
C SER A 746 -33.54 71.35 -6.91
N GLY A 747 -32.31 71.75 -7.28
CA GLY A 747 -31.37 72.43 -6.38
C GLY A 747 -30.36 71.49 -5.71
N GLU A 748 -29.47 72.06 -4.90
CA GLU A 748 -28.45 71.33 -4.13
C GLU A 748 -28.71 71.49 -2.63
N VAL A 749 -28.78 70.37 -1.93
CA VAL A 749 -28.95 70.32 -0.47
C VAL A 749 -27.80 69.52 0.13
N GLU A 750 -27.18 70.09 1.16
CA GLU A 750 -26.18 69.41 1.97
C GLU A 750 -26.85 68.88 3.25
N ILE A 751 -26.58 67.62 3.57
CA ILE A 751 -27.24 66.90 4.65
C ILE A 751 -26.19 66.44 5.65
N GLU A 752 -26.38 66.83 6.91
CA GLU A 752 -25.59 66.41 8.06
C GLU A 752 -26.44 65.47 8.93
N SER A 753 -26.13 64.17 8.89
CA SER A 753 -26.87 63.13 9.62
C SER A 753 -26.11 62.62 10.83
N THR A 754 -26.78 62.51 11.98
CA THR A 754 -26.32 61.74 13.15
C THR A 754 -27.54 61.02 13.77
N VAL A 755 -27.42 59.71 14.06
CA VAL A 755 -28.54 58.80 14.33
C VAL A 755 -28.81 58.64 15.85
N SER A 756 -30.08 58.55 16.26
CA SER A 756 -30.52 58.30 17.65
C SER A 756 -30.84 56.81 17.88
N ALA A 757 -30.37 56.23 18.99
CA ALA A 757 -30.34 54.79 19.32
C ALA A 757 -31.71 54.09 19.55
N LYS A 758 -32.83 54.64 19.09
CA LYS A 758 -34.17 54.00 19.19
C LYS A 758 -34.89 53.80 17.86
N SER A 759 -34.27 54.16 16.74
CA SER A 759 -34.74 53.79 15.39
C SER A 759 -33.52 53.76 14.46
N GLU A 760 -33.18 52.59 13.94
CA GLU A 760 -31.88 52.34 13.28
C GLU A 760 -31.76 52.88 11.83
N THR A 761 -32.70 53.65 11.30
CA THR A 761 -32.60 54.11 9.90
C THR A 761 -33.21 55.50 9.67
N PHE A 762 -32.50 56.30 8.87
CA PHE A 762 -33.04 57.45 8.15
C PHE A 762 -32.50 57.36 6.71
N SER A 763 -33.36 57.60 5.72
CA SER A 763 -33.03 57.46 4.31
C SER A 763 -33.33 58.77 3.57
N VAL A 764 -32.38 59.24 2.76
CA VAL A 764 -32.63 60.27 1.75
C VAL A 764 -32.26 59.66 0.40
N GLY A 765 -33.18 59.75 -0.55
CA GLY A 765 -33.02 59.17 -1.88
C GLY A 765 -33.04 60.25 -2.97
N TYR A 766 -32.36 59.97 -4.08
CA TYR A 766 -32.51 60.69 -5.33
C TYR A 766 -33.27 59.79 -6.31
N CYS A 767 -34.16 60.38 -7.12
CA CYS A 767 -34.88 59.64 -8.15
C CYS A 767 -34.48 60.13 -9.54
N TRP A 768 -34.09 59.20 -10.41
CA TRP A 768 -33.81 59.47 -11.83
C TRP A 768 -34.62 58.49 -12.68
N THR A 769 -35.14 58.93 -13.82
CA THR A 769 -35.86 58.05 -14.76
C THR A 769 -35.01 57.78 -16.00
N ARG A 770 -34.84 56.51 -16.37
CA ARG A 770 -34.29 56.10 -17.68
C ARG A 770 -35.45 55.84 -18.66
N LYS A 771 -35.21 56.03 -19.97
CA LYS A 771 -36.18 55.68 -21.02
C LYS A 771 -36.44 54.17 -20.98
N ASP A 772 -37.71 53.79 -20.94
CA ASP A 772 -38.25 52.43 -20.84
C ASP A 772 -38.06 51.77 -19.46
N PHE A 773 -38.96 52.19 -18.55
CA PHE A 773 -39.35 51.65 -17.24
C PHE A 773 -38.45 50.59 -16.57
N ASP A 774 -37.65 51.06 -15.61
CA ASP A 774 -37.62 50.56 -14.23
C ASP A 774 -37.18 51.72 -13.32
N PHE A 775 -37.90 51.95 -12.21
CA PHE A 775 -37.61 53.01 -11.24
C PHE A 775 -36.44 52.56 -10.36
N ILE A 776 -35.25 53.10 -10.59
CA ILE A 776 -34.07 52.80 -9.77
C ILE A 776 -33.83 53.99 -8.85
N GLY A 777 -34.28 53.88 -7.61
CA GLY A 777 -33.89 54.80 -6.53
C GLY A 777 -32.64 54.27 -5.83
N GLU A 778 -31.58 55.05 -5.78
CA GLU A 778 -30.41 54.74 -4.96
C GLU A 778 -30.65 55.31 -3.55
N PHE A 779 -30.71 54.44 -2.55
CA PHE A 779 -30.83 54.83 -1.13
C PHE A 779 -29.46 54.69 -0.48
N SER A 780 -28.88 55.81 -0.03
CA SER A 780 -27.64 55.77 0.76
C SER A 780 -27.98 55.80 2.26
N LEU A 781 -27.72 54.68 2.94
CA LEU A 781 -27.87 54.53 4.39
C LEU A 781 -26.68 55.17 5.13
N CYS A 782 -26.91 56.26 5.85
CA CYS A 782 -25.89 56.87 6.70
C CYS A 782 -25.96 56.30 8.12
N THR A 783 -24.90 55.64 8.60
CA THR A 783 -24.77 55.15 10.00
C THR A 783 -23.82 56.07 10.79
N GLY A 784 -24.16 56.41 12.04
CA GLY A 784 -23.34 57.30 12.88
C GLY A 784 -23.56 57.13 14.39
N ASN A 785 -22.55 57.48 15.20
CA ASN A 785 -22.48 57.26 16.66
C ASN A 785 -22.92 58.49 17.51
N ALA A 786 -23.74 58.21 18.54
CA ALA A 786 -24.14 58.91 19.78
C ALA A 786 -24.40 60.45 19.86
N ASP A 787 -25.68 60.78 20.08
CA ASP A 787 -26.30 61.99 20.68
C ASP A 787 -26.23 63.36 19.96
N SER A 788 -27.08 63.59 18.94
CA SER A 788 -27.58 64.91 18.46
C SER A 788 -28.67 64.79 17.36
N ALA A 789 -29.36 65.88 16.97
CA ALA A 789 -30.41 65.88 15.92
C ALA A 789 -29.87 66.14 14.49
N ALA A 790 -30.44 65.48 13.46
CA ALA A 790 -30.07 65.63 12.05
C ALA A 790 -30.46 67.00 11.44
N ARG A 791 -29.64 67.54 10.53
CA ARG A 791 -29.81 68.87 9.93
C ARG A 791 -29.58 68.84 8.41
N ALA A 792 -30.40 69.58 7.66
CA ALA A 792 -30.18 69.81 6.22
C ALA A 792 -30.12 71.32 5.93
N ILE A 793 -29.17 71.72 5.06
CA ILE A 793 -28.95 73.10 4.65
C ILE A 793 -29.05 73.18 3.13
N THR A 794 -29.96 74.01 2.62
CA THR A 794 -30.11 74.26 1.18
C THR A 794 -29.02 75.21 0.70
N ARG A 795 -28.28 74.83 -0.34
CA ARG A 795 -27.21 75.68 -0.93
C ARG A 795 -27.74 76.57 -2.07
N LYS A 796 -28.83 76.16 -2.74
CA LYS A 796 -29.55 76.96 -3.75
C LYS A 796 -31.05 76.89 -3.51
N ASP A 797 -31.82 77.80 -4.13
CA ASP A 797 -33.29 77.74 -4.07
C ASP A 797 -33.74 76.37 -4.57
N SER A 798 -34.35 75.59 -3.68
CA SER A 798 -34.60 74.16 -3.89
C SER A 798 -36.07 73.86 -3.71
N THR A 799 -36.58 72.91 -4.49
CA THR A 799 -37.94 72.38 -4.33
C THR A 799 -37.86 70.96 -3.78
N LEU A 800 -38.57 70.72 -2.69
CA LEU A 800 -38.59 69.45 -1.99
C LEU A 800 -39.99 68.82 -2.05
N LEU A 801 -40.05 67.50 -2.15
CA LEU A 801 -41.26 66.71 -1.94
C LEU A 801 -41.13 65.93 -0.65
N GLN A 802 -42.05 66.15 0.28
CA GLN A 802 -42.16 65.40 1.52
C GLN A 802 -43.26 64.34 1.38
N PHE A 803 -42.89 63.07 1.52
CA PHE A 803 -43.86 61.99 1.64
C PHE A 803 -44.25 61.81 3.11
N THR A 804 -45.55 61.69 3.37
CA THR A 804 -46.11 61.70 4.73
C THR A 804 -46.60 60.33 5.22
N GLU A 805 -46.50 59.29 4.40
CA GLU A 805 -46.85 57.91 4.74
C GLU A 805 -45.67 56.95 4.53
N ALA A 806 -45.56 55.93 5.39
CA ALA A 806 -44.37 55.10 5.52
C ALA A 806 -44.33 53.85 4.61
N GLU A 807 -45.41 53.53 3.89
CA GLU A 807 -45.46 52.39 2.96
C GLU A 807 -45.73 52.87 1.53
N LEU A 808 -44.81 52.53 0.61
CA LEU A 808 -44.91 52.77 -0.83
C LEU A 808 -44.72 51.44 -1.57
#